data_AF-A0A8H5JVA7-F1
#
_entry.id   AF-A0A8H5JVA7-F1
#
_cell.length_a   1.000
_cell.length_b   1.000
_cell.length_c   1.000
_cell.angle_alpha   90.00
_cell.angle_beta   90.00
_cell.angle_gamma   90.00
#
_symmetry.space_group_name_H-M   'P 1'
#
loop_
_entity.id
_entity.type
_entity.pdbx_description
1 polymer ?
#
loop_
_entity_poly.entity_id
_entity_poly.type
_entity_poly.pdbx_seq_one_letter_code
_entity_poly.pdbx_strand_id
1 'polypeptide(L)'
;MKDLLPILLLVSLSLAGTIKPANRASLGPIGTSSPNILVGGTVQNDAPPLSSFFKDLKGPQVSLQWMVGFICCASREGTAAGPFPYESSLDGYVPTQLDWRASFSEHGGGFDGHKATAFDTQTVTVRYFQGNSSMTAHLVPGSPYMTFQYKSATPLLTTLNGGIESLNGKALSGGNTVSDRGTKFTVIDTKGTTYLIYSDRSIKLTAKAENNNQGTLSAGGKFTGILRLVMLRDPNHQALLDAHSTVYPVSVSQCYSISGDSGTVTFKWQTKGTGDLLMLTWPHHREVLQSPHSPGPSSLNYLTLKGWMYPTLGNTWRLTYKLSAITWNAPRDVDPSCKESVVNGLKYEVDQLDPSKAPAPNEFYYWGGTLAAKSRLALIADHVGSKDLIEPVIKYLKASFDGWFSATNKALPAYETTWGGVISKEGATNVWVDYGNGYFNDHHFHYGYFLHIAAVIAKYDPSWLAQHREYVTFFARDIINPSSDDPFFPITRCLDWFAGHSWASGIANGAGSRDQESVGEAVNGYYGAMLWATVALDQEHANFARLLVAMEQHAARVYWHLYPSAGKDDPTNPYPEAEFRDLITVGNVMDWQTGAWLFWGAEKVQIAAIQILPVTPVNEVMYDAEWVNNVFSYTMPELTSASYADSWKSVIYAAYSNANPQEAAAWSANLSDWGSGNTYMNELYFISTRPNQNGQPICAASGKYIVSAANGGQLSASSNSSNDADIFSSVYVPNAGTLQLAKNNQYVTADQSGAYSLSAARAIADTWERFIIRQKIGESQGVYSIKAASNGKYVRVVGDGTLVNDGAVENDATGFRLIKA
;
A
#
# COMPACT_ATOMS: atom_id res chain seq x y z
N MET A 1 36.13 50.59 -11.74
CA MET A 1 37.12 51.51 -12.33
C MET A 1 38.24 50.64 -12.89
N LYS A 2 38.47 50.45 -14.19
CA LYS A 2 38.09 51.11 -15.46
C LYS A 2 38.11 50.00 -16.55
N ASP A 3 37.07 49.77 -17.35
CA ASP A 3 36.80 50.36 -18.69
C ASP A 3 37.95 50.08 -19.70
N LEU A 4 37.79 49.49 -20.91
CA LEU A 4 36.78 49.67 -21.96
C LEU A 4 36.83 48.56 -23.06
N LEU A 5 35.70 48.43 -23.76
CA LEU A 5 35.27 47.66 -24.96
C LEU A 5 36.20 47.68 -26.23
N PRO A 6 36.00 46.82 -27.27
CA PRO A 6 34.92 46.98 -28.29
C PRO A 6 34.25 45.69 -28.82
N ILE A 7 32.92 45.69 -29.01
CA ILE A 7 32.17 45.79 -30.29
C ILE A 7 32.57 44.75 -31.35
N LEU A 8 31.66 43.83 -31.67
CA LEU A 8 31.35 43.49 -33.05
C LEU A 8 29.90 42.96 -33.18
N LEU A 9 29.13 43.61 -34.04
CA LEU A 9 27.74 43.29 -34.37
C LEU A 9 27.71 42.70 -35.81
N LEU A 10 27.01 41.57 -35.95
CA LEU A 10 26.24 41.08 -37.11
C LEU A 10 26.93 40.89 -38.49
N VAL A 11 27.02 39.61 -38.92
CA VAL A 11 26.51 39.15 -40.24
C VAL A 11 25.88 37.77 -40.07
N SER A 12 24.64 37.65 -40.51
CA SER A 12 23.76 36.48 -40.53
C SER A 12 24.04 35.53 -41.70
N LEU A 13 24.00 34.21 -41.48
CA LEU A 13 23.46 33.26 -42.47
C LEU A 13 22.98 31.96 -41.79
N SER A 14 21.83 31.52 -42.28
CA SER A 14 20.88 30.55 -41.74
C SER A 14 21.36 29.10 -41.75
N LEU A 15 21.16 28.39 -40.63
CA LEU A 15 20.70 27.01 -40.65
C LEU A 15 19.63 26.81 -39.58
N ALA A 16 18.47 26.33 -40.03
CA ALA A 16 17.37 25.92 -39.20
C ALA A 16 17.79 24.75 -38.31
N GLY A 17 18.21 25.07 -37.09
CA GLY A 17 18.29 24.14 -35.97
C GLY A 17 17.44 24.73 -34.87
N THR A 18 16.23 24.19 -34.67
CA THR A 18 15.45 24.43 -33.47
C THR A 18 16.27 24.03 -32.27
N ILE A 19 16.88 25.02 -31.61
CA ILE A 19 17.42 24.86 -30.26
C ILE A 19 16.21 24.56 -29.38
N LYS A 20 15.98 23.27 -29.11
CA LYS A 20 15.03 22.84 -28.08
C LYS A 20 15.49 23.45 -26.75
N PRO A 21 14.64 24.18 -26.02
CA PRO A 21 14.97 24.57 -24.66
C PRO A 21 15.15 23.29 -23.84
N ALA A 22 16.18 23.26 -23.00
CA ALA A 22 16.45 22.16 -22.08
C ALA A 22 15.35 22.08 -21.00
N ASN A 23 14.24 21.41 -21.33
CA ASN A 23 13.20 20.95 -20.41
C ASN A 23 13.17 19.41 -20.52
N ARG A 24 14.00 18.70 -19.76
CA ARG A 24 13.88 17.23 -19.60
C ARG A 24 13.22 16.95 -18.25
N ALA A 25 12.05 16.29 -18.28
CA ALA A 25 11.54 15.37 -17.25
C ALA A 25 10.17 14.80 -17.64
N SER A 26 10.11 13.97 -18.68
CA SER A 26 9.09 12.93 -18.80
C SER A 26 9.87 11.68 -19.18
N LEU A 27 9.94 10.69 -18.29
CA LEU A 27 10.59 9.43 -18.62
C LEU A 27 9.86 8.81 -19.81
N GLY A 28 10.60 8.19 -20.73
CA GLY A 28 9.98 7.44 -21.82
C GLY A 28 9.17 6.26 -21.28
N PRO A 29 8.34 5.63 -22.12
CA PRO A 29 7.63 4.42 -21.72
C PRO A 29 8.64 3.29 -21.47
N ILE A 30 8.30 2.36 -20.57
CA ILE A 30 9.08 1.12 -20.34
C ILE A 30 9.23 0.32 -21.65
N GLY A 31 8.18 0.33 -22.47
CA GLY A 31 8.17 -0.26 -23.80
C GLY A 31 6.89 0.10 -24.55
N THR A 32 6.88 -0.16 -25.86
CA THR A 32 5.72 0.09 -26.72
C THR A 32 5.32 -1.15 -27.50
N SER A 33 5.88 -2.33 -27.16
CA SER A 33 5.53 -3.58 -27.82
C SER A 33 4.12 -4.02 -27.47
N SER A 34 3.45 -4.67 -28.42
CA SER A 34 2.13 -5.25 -28.21
C SER A 34 2.23 -6.45 -27.27
N PRO A 35 1.33 -6.60 -26.28
CA PRO A 35 1.28 -7.76 -25.38
C PRO A 35 0.66 -9.01 -26.04
N ASN A 36 0.96 -9.25 -27.33
CA ASN A 36 0.38 -10.33 -28.13
C ASN A 36 0.98 -11.72 -27.82
N ILE A 37 2.07 -11.79 -27.05
CA ILE A 37 2.70 -13.05 -26.63
C ILE A 37 2.14 -13.60 -25.31
N LEU A 38 1.18 -12.91 -24.68
CA LEU A 38 0.47 -13.43 -23.50
C LEU A 38 -0.30 -14.70 -23.86
N VAL A 39 -0.17 -15.75 -23.05
CA VAL A 39 -0.75 -17.08 -23.37
C VAL A 39 -2.28 -17.09 -23.37
N GLY A 40 -2.91 -16.17 -22.64
CA GLY A 40 -4.36 -15.97 -22.66
C GLY A 40 -4.86 -15.26 -23.93
N GLY A 41 -3.96 -14.66 -24.72
CA GLY A 41 -4.27 -13.87 -25.90
C GLY A 41 -4.87 -12.50 -25.55
N THR A 42 -5.78 -12.01 -26.39
CA THR A 42 -6.54 -10.78 -26.16
C THR A 42 -7.97 -11.08 -25.75
N VAL A 43 -8.56 -10.24 -24.90
CA VAL A 43 -9.95 -10.35 -24.44
C VAL A 43 -10.61 -8.97 -24.36
N GLN A 44 -11.94 -8.95 -24.25
CA GLN A 44 -12.71 -7.77 -23.91
C GLN A 44 -13.42 -8.01 -22.58
N ASN A 45 -13.28 -7.06 -21.65
CA ASN A 45 -14.06 -7.06 -20.42
C ASN A 45 -15.54 -6.77 -20.74
N ASP A 46 -16.48 -7.39 -20.02
CA ASP A 46 -17.93 -7.21 -20.25
C ASP A 46 -18.52 -5.91 -19.68
N ALA A 47 -17.71 -5.09 -19.01
CA ALA A 47 -17.97 -3.71 -18.60
C ALA A 47 -17.05 -2.73 -19.34
N PRO A 48 -17.19 -2.55 -20.67
CA PRO A 48 -16.33 -1.66 -21.44
C PRO A 48 -16.58 -0.17 -21.10
N PRO A 49 -15.62 0.72 -21.37
CA PRO A 49 -15.81 2.17 -21.24
C PRO A 49 -17.00 2.68 -22.06
N LEU A 50 -17.65 3.75 -21.59
CA LEU A 50 -18.75 4.38 -22.31
C LEU A 50 -18.31 4.98 -23.65
N SER A 51 -18.74 4.33 -24.71
CA SER A 51 -18.43 4.71 -26.10
C SER A 51 -18.93 6.10 -26.52
N SER A 52 -19.87 6.71 -25.80
CA SER A 52 -20.40 8.05 -26.09
C SER A 52 -19.61 9.16 -25.38
N PHE A 53 -19.19 8.94 -24.13
CA PHE A 53 -18.63 9.99 -23.29
C PHE A 53 -17.13 10.23 -23.55
N PHE A 54 -16.33 9.17 -23.74
CA PHE A 54 -14.90 9.26 -24.07
C PHE A 54 -14.59 9.03 -25.56
N LYS A 55 -15.61 9.03 -26.43
CA LYS A 55 -15.50 8.67 -27.86
C LYS A 55 -14.35 9.35 -28.62
N ASP A 56 -14.12 10.63 -28.33
CA ASP A 56 -13.17 11.48 -29.05
C ASP A 56 -11.74 11.38 -28.47
N LEU A 57 -11.56 10.64 -27.37
CA LEU A 57 -10.31 10.53 -26.62
C LEU A 57 -9.68 9.15 -26.86
N LYS A 58 -8.38 9.14 -27.17
CA LYS A 58 -7.61 7.93 -27.46
C LYS A 58 -6.64 7.63 -26.33
N GLY A 59 -6.45 6.34 -26.06
CA GLY A 59 -5.48 5.82 -25.09
C GLY A 59 -6.10 4.69 -24.27
N PRO A 60 -5.30 3.85 -23.59
CA PRO A 60 -5.83 2.99 -22.56
C PRO A 60 -6.56 3.85 -21.53
N GLN A 61 -7.78 3.45 -21.18
CA GLN A 61 -8.66 4.22 -20.30
C GLN A 61 -8.24 4.02 -18.83
N VAL A 62 -8.47 5.02 -17.99
CA VAL A 62 -8.18 4.91 -16.56
C VAL A 62 -9.25 4.07 -15.86
N SER A 63 -8.83 3.08 -15.07
CA SER A 63 -9.75 2.15 -14.39
C SER A 63 -9.83 2.35 -12.87
N LEU A 64 -8.93 3.14 -12.26
CA LEU A 64 -8.84 3.35 -10.80
C LEU A 64 -8.72 4.83 -10.38
N GLN A 65 -8.76 5.76 -11.33
CA GLN A 65 -8.67 7.20 -11.02
C GLN A 65 -10.03 7.74 -10.55
N TRP A 66 -10.05 8.86 -9.82
CA TRP A 66 -11.25 9.38 -9.16
C TRP A 66 -12.41 9.70 -10.12
N MET A 67 -12.08 9.89 -11.40
CA MET A 67 -13.01 10.16 -12.49
C MET A 67 -13.61 8.90 -13.14
N VAL A 68 -13.25 7.69 -12.69
CA VAL A 68 -13.65 6.43 -13.33
C VAL A 68 -15.17 6.22 -13.39
N GLY A 69 -15.92 6.74 -12.43
CA GLY A 69 -17.38 6.70 -12.48
C GLY A 69 -18.00 7.49 -13.64
N PHE A 70 -17.27 8.44 -14.24
CA PHE A 70 -17.67 9.08 -15.50
C PHE A 70 -17.43 8.21 -16.74
N ILE A 71 -16.61 7.17 -16.61
CA ILE A 71 -16.18 6.28 -17.70
C ILE A 71 -17.06 5.02 -17.76
N CYS A 72 -17.51 4.48 -16.62
CA CYS A 72 -18.24 3.20 -16.58
C CYS A 72 -19.77 3.32 -16.59
N CYS A 73 -20.34 4.35 -15.96
CA CYS A 73 -21.78 4.37 -15.71
C CYS A 73 -22.59 4.90 -16.89
N ALA A 74 -23.24 4.00 -17.64
CA ALA A 74 -24.15 4.35 -18.74
C ALA A 74 -25.43 5.07 -18.28
N SER A 75 -25.74 5.00 -16.98
CA SER A 75 -26.83 5.74 -16.37
C SER A 75 -26.41 7.17 -16.04
N ARG A 76 -27.39 8.05 -15.86
CA ARG A 76 -27.28 9.42 -15.36
C ARG A 76 -26.67 9.52 -13.93
N GLU A 77 -26.10 8.45 -13.40
CA GLU A 77 -25.69 8.32 -11.99
C GLU A 77 -24.16 8.18 -11.85
N GLY A 78 -23.40 8.34 -12.94
CA GLY A 78 -21.94 8.32 -12.92
C GLY A 78 -21.39 9.30 -11.88
N THR A 79 -20.87 8.74 -10.81
CA THR A 79 -20.40 9.43 -9.61
C THR A 79 -18.89 9.43 -9.61
N ALA A 80 -18.28 10.59 -9.40
CA ALA A 80 -16.85 10.71 -9.19
C ALA A 80 -16.59 11.24 -7.78
N ALA A 81 -15.58 10.67 -7.12
CA ALA A 81 -15.18 11.05 -5.78
C ALA A 81 -14.62 12.47 -5.66
N GLY A 82 -14.35 13.12 -6.79
CA GLY A 82 -13.77 14.46 -6.87
C GLY A 82 -14.56 15.38 -7.81
N PRO A 83 -14.01 16.55 -8.17
CA PRO A 83 -12.68 17.03 -7.79
C PRO A 83 -12.67 17.54 -6.34
N PHE A 84 -11.93 16.86 -5.46
CA PHE A 84 -11.80 17.23 -4.04
C PHE A 84 -11.42 18.71 -3.88
N PRO A 85 -11.98 19.46 -2.91
CA PRO A 85 -12.80 19.01 -1.79
C PRO A 85 -14.27 18.75 -2.15
N TYR A 86 -14.65 18.86 -3.43
CA TYR A 86 -16.01 18.63 -3.89
C TYR A 86 -16.18 17.23 -4.46
N GLU A 87 -17.41 16.78 -4.43
CA GLU A 87 -17.88 15.58 -5.11
C GLU A 87 -18.61 16.00 -6.39
N SER A 88 -18.60 15.16 -7.41
CA SER A 88 -19.34 15.47 -8.62
C SER A 88 -19.98 14.24 -9.24
N SER A 89 -21.12 14.47 -9.87
CA SER A 89 -21.90 13.46 -10.58
C SER A 89 -22.33 14.02 -11.92
N LEU A 90 -22.46 13.16 -12.93
CA LEU A 90 -22.91 13.58 -14.26
C LEU A 90 -24.37 14.03 -14.28
N ASP A 91 -25.21 13.56 -13.35
CA ASP A 91 -26.62 13.97 -13.27
C ASP A 91 -27.23 13.90 -11.85
N GLY A 92 -26.40 13.75 -10.81
CA GLY A 92 -26.76 14.13 -9.44
C GLY A 92 -27.36 13.04 -8.57
N TYR A 93 -26.84 11.81 -8.60
CA TYR A 93 -27.11 10.81 -7.57
C TYR A 93 -25.80 10.15 -7.11
N VAL A 94 -25.48 10.31 -5.82
CA VAL A 94 -24.30 9.84 -5.05
C VAL A 94 -24.77 9.67 -3.59
N PRO A 95 -24.15 8.87 -2.71
CA PRO A 95 -24.61 8.76 -1.33
C PRO A 95 -24.55 10.08 -0.56
N THR A 96 -25.70 10.44 -0.02
CA THR A 96 -26.01 11.31 1.14
C THR A 96 -26.21 12.83 0.95
N GLN A 97 -25.47 13.58 0.11
CA GLN A 97 -25.79 15.02 -0.06
C GLN A 97 -25.17 15.71 -1.29
N LEU A 98 -25.98 16.23 -2.22
CA LEU A 98 -25.51 17.14 -3.28
C LEU A 98 -25.98 18.56 -2.99
N ASP A 99 -25.07 19.52 -3.00
CA ASP A 99 -25.42 20.91 -2.68
C ASP A 99 -25.95 21.67 -3.89
N TRP A 100 -25.31 21.49 -5.05
CA TRP A 100 -25.57 22.28 -6.25
C TRP A 100 -25.51 21.43 -7.51
N ARG A 101 -26.38 21.77 -8.47
CA ARG A 101 -26.29 21.35 -9.87
C ARG A 101 -26.07 22.57 -10.75
N ALA A 102 -24.97 22.57 -11.50
CA ALA A 102 -24.71 23.56 -12.54
C ALA A 102 -25.17 23.02 -13.90
N SER A 103 -25.95 23.82 -14.63
CA SER A 103 -26.45 23.49 -15.97
C SER A 103 -26.79 24.79 -16.74
N PHE A 104 -27.52 24.67 -17.84
CA PHE A 104 -28.10 25.77 -18.58
C PHE A 104 -29.51 25.45 -19.03
N SER A 105 -30.38 26.46 -19.12
CA SER A 105 -31.81 26.28 -19.37
C SER A 105 -32.13 25.57 -20.69
N GLU A 106 -31.25 25.67 -21.69
CA GLU A 106 -31.42 24.97 -22.97
C GLU A 106 -31.07 23.48 -22.90
N HIS A 107 -30.35 23.00 -21.87
CA HIS A 107 -29.94 21.61 -21.78
C HIS A 107 -31.12 20.69 -21.43
N GLY A 108 -31.34 19.65 -22.25
CA GLY A 108 -32.47 18.73 -22.07
C GLY A 108 -32.30 17.66 -20.98
N GLY A 109 -31.16 17.67 -20.26
CA GLY A 109 -30.82 16.66 -19.25
C GLY A 109 -30.50 15.28 -19.81
N GLY A 110 -30.35 15.12 -21.12
CA GLY A 110 -30.01 13.84 -21.75
C GLY A 110 -28.51 13.56 -21.67
N PHE A 111 -28.13 12.31 -21.38
CA PHE A 111 -26.73 11.88 -21.30
C PHE A 111 -25.97 12.07 -22.62
N ASP A 112 -26.65 11.94 -23.77
CA ASP A 112 -26.08 12.20 -25.10
C ASP A 112 -25.63 13.66 -25.30
N GLY A 113 -26.07 14.56 -24.43
CA GLY A 113 -25.62 15.95 -24.38
C GLY A 113 -24.35 16.16 -23.55
N HIS A 114 -23.64 15.10 -23.15
CA HIS A 114 -22.41 15.17 -22.35
C HIS A 114 -21.25 14.46 -23.06
N LYS A 115 -20.04 15.00 -22.94
CA LYS A 115 -18.80 14.30 -23.32
C LYS A 115 -17.56 14.81 -22.60
N ALA A 116 -16.59 13.94 -22.39
CA ALA A 116 -15.23 14.34 -22.05
C ALA A 116 -14.54 14.95 -23.28
N THR A 117 -13.79 16.03 -23.08
CA THR A 117 -13.08 16.74 -24.16
C THR A 117 -11.56 16.78 -23.96
N ALA A 118 -11.12 16.50 -22.73
CA ALA A 118 -9.73 16.30 -22.37
C ALA A 118 -9.69 15.57 -21.02
N PHE A 119 -8.65 14.80 -20.79
CA PHE A 119 -8.27 14.30 -19.49
C PHE A 119 -6.73 14.20 -19.43
N ASP A 120 -6.20 14.21 -18.23
CA ASP A 120 -4.83 13.83 -17.94
C ASP A 120 -4.85 12.84 -16.76
N THR A 121 -3.70 12.58 -16.15
CA THR A 121 -3.59 11.68 -15.00
C THR A 121 -4.48 12.05 -13.82
N GLN A 122 -4.93 13.32 -13.70
CA GLN A 122 -5.61 13.84 -12.52
C GLN A 122 -6.82 14.72 -12.82
N THR A 123 -6.94 15.29 -14.03
CA THR A 123 -8.02 16.20 -14.40
C THR A 123 -8.89 15.64 -15.51
N VAL A 124 -10.15 16.07 -15.54
CA VAL A 124 -11.08 15.80 -16.64
C VAL A 124 -11.85 17.06 -16.99
N THR A 125 -12.01 17.33 -18.28
CA THR A 125 -12.82 18.43 -18.79
C THR A 125 -14.07 17.88 -19.46
N VAL A 126 -15.22 18.17 -18.85
CA VAL A 126 -16.54 17.68 -19.28
C VAL A 126 -17.32 18.78 -19.98
N ARG A 127 -17.86 18.50 -21.17
CA ARG A 127 -18.72 19.43 -21.92
C ARG A 127 -20.15 18.92 -21.97
N TYR A 128 -21.05 19.79 -21.53
CA TYR A 128 -22.50 19.69 -21.63
C TYR A 128 -22.95 20.55 -22.83
N PHE A 129 -23.78 20.03 -23.73
CA PHE A 129 -24.18 20.74 -24.95
C PHE A 129 -25.61 20.40 -25.40
N GLN A 130 -26.29 21.40 -25.97
CA GLN A 130 -27.56 21.27 -26.67
C GLN A 130 -27.56 22.25 -27.86
N GLY A 131 -27.58 21.72 -29.08
CA GLY A 131 -27.44 22.55 -30.29
C GLY A 131 -26.15 23.40 -30.23
N ASN A 132 -26.29 24.72 -30.35
CA ASN A 132 -25.16 25.65 -30.30
C ASN A 132 -24.79 26.13 -28.88
N SER A 133 -25.56 25.74 -27.87
CA SER A 133 -25.37 26.12 -26.48
C SER A 133 -24.52 25.07 -25.76
N SER A 134 -23.55 25.50 -24.95
CA SER A 134 -22.76 24.56 -24.15
C SER A 134 -22.25 25.15 -22.83
N MET A 135 -22.03 24.29 -21.85
CA MET A 135 -21.27 24.53 -20.63
C MET A 135 -20.10 23.55 -20.57
N THR A 136 -18.88 24.02 -20.31
CA THR A 136 -17.69 23.17 -20.11
C THR A 136 -17.23 23.30 -18.65
N ALA A 137 -17.19 22.19 -17.93
CA ALA A 137 -16.69 22.11 -16.56
C ALA A 137 -15.22 21.64 -16.56
N HIS A 138 -14.36 22.38 -15.86
CA HIS A 138 -12.96 22.00 -15.63
C HIS A 138 -12.86 21.39 -14.23
N LEU A 139 -12.72 20.06 -14.15
CA LEU A 139 -12.71 19.34 -12.89
C LEU A 139 -11.25 19.00 -12.52
N VAL A 140 -10.75 19.69 -11.48
CA VAL A 140 -9.34 19.64 -11.07
C VAL A 140 -9.24 19.47 -9.55
N PRO A 141 -8.70 18.34 -9.04
CA PRO A 141 -8.49 18.14 -7.61
C PRO A 141 -7.68 19.26 -6.97
N GLY A 142 -8.08 19.65 -5.77
CA GLY A 142 -7.46 20.73 -4.99
C GLY A 142 -7.95 22.12 -5.36
N SER A 143 -8.76 22.32 -6.39
CA SER A 143 -9.31 23.66 -6.65
C SER A 143 -10.43 23.97 -5.65
N PRO A 144 -10.37 25.10 -4.91
CA PRO A 144 -11.48 25.50 -4.06
C PRO A 144 -12.68 26.02 -4.87
N TYR A 145 -12.61 26.12 -6.20
CA TYR A 145 -13.70 26.61 -7.03
C TYR A 145 -14.12 25.58 -8.07
N MET A 146 -15.43 25.39 -8.21
CA MET A 146 -16.00 24.74 -9.38
C MET A 146 -16.08 25.76 -10.53
N THR A 147 -15.52 25.42 -11.69
CA THR A 147 -15.36 26.38 -12.81
C THR A 147 -16.13 25.94 -14.05
N PHE A 148 -17.01 26.82 -14.53
CA PHE A 148 -17.93 26.56 -15.65
C PHE A 148 -17.76 27.61 -16.76
N GLN A 149 -17.38 27.15 -17.95
CA GLN A 149 -17.30 27.97 -19.16
C GLN A 149 -18.57 27.81 -19.99
N TYR A 150 -19.36 28.87 -20.11
CA TYR A 150 -20.56 28.91 -20.93
C TYR A 150 -20.27 29.49 -22.32
N LYS A 151 -20.94 28.95 -23.34
CA LYS A 151 -20.94 29.45 -24.71
C LYS A 151 -22.37 29.48 -25.23
N SER A 152 -22.90 30.68 -25.44
CA SER A 152 -24.25 30.94 -25.94
C SER A 152 -25.37 30.18 -25.19
N ALA A 153 -25.17 29.92 -23.90
CA ALA A 153 -26.07 29.14 -23.05
C ALA A 153 -26.63 30.02 -21.93
N THR A 154 -27.79 29.72 -21.37
CA THR A 154 -28.41 30.48 -20.28
C THR A 154 -28.10 29.80 -18.94
N PRO A 155 -27.10 30.25 -18.14
CA PRO A 155 -26.72 29.60 -16.89
C PRO A 155 -27.91 29.33 -15.97
N LEU A 156 -27.92 28.14 -15.39
CA LEU A 156 -28.90 27.68 -14.42
C LEU A 156 -28.18 26.91 -13.32
N LEU A 157 -28.09 27.48 -12.12
CA LEU A 157 -27.61 26.79 -10.93
C LEU A 157 -28.82 26.40 -10.07
N THR A 158 -28.93 25.14 -9.69
CA THR A 158 -30.01 24.62 -8.84
C THR A 158 -29.41 24.15 -7.52
N THR A 159 -29.92 24.60 -6.38
CA THR A 159 -29.56 24.02 -5.09
C THR A 159 -30.31 22.69 -4.89
N LEU A 160 -29.64 21.69 -4.35
CA LEU A 160 -30.18 20.34 -4.15
C LEU A 160 -30.25 19.95 -2.66
N ASN A 161 -29.70 20.79 -1.77
CA ASN A 161 -29.62 20.55 -0.33
C ASN A 161 -30.01 21.80 0.49
N GLY A 162 -31.15 22.40 0.15
CA GLY A 162 -31.61 23.65 0.74
C GLY A 162 -32.17 24.60 -0.32
N GLY A 163 -33.15 25.41 0.04
CA GLY A 163 -33.65 26.51 -0.79
C GLY A 163 -32.68 27.69 -0.80
N ILE A 164 -32.92 28.69 -1.64
CA ILE A 164 -32.17 29.95 -1.58
C ILE A 164 -32.87 30.89 -0.59
N GLU A 165 -32.18 31.27 0.48
CA GLU A 165 -32.66 32.23 1.48
C GLU A 165 -32.37 33.68 1.06
N SER A 166 -31.19 33.96 0.52
CA SER A 166 -30.87 35.32 0.06
C SER A 166 -29.89 35.37 -1.12
N LEU A 167 -29.96 36.47 -1.88
CA LEU A 167 -29.00 36.83 -2.92
C LEU A 167 -28.48 38.25 -2.64
N ASN A 168 -27.18 38.41 -2.43
CA ASN A 168 -26.53 39.68 -2.09
C ASN A 168 -27.20 40.41 -0.91
N GLY A 169 -27.57 39.66 0.13
CA GLY A 169 -28.24 40.18 1.33
C GLY A 169 -29.71 40.55 1.14
N LYS A 170 -30.26 40.39 -0.07
CA LYS A 170 -31.71 40.55 -0.33
C LYS A 170 -32.40 39.21 -0.05
N ALA A 171 -33.21 39.15 1.00
CA ALA A 171 -33.93 37.95 1.38
C ALA A 171 -34.99 37.53 0.35
N LEU A 172 -35.18 36.22 0.18
CA LEU A 172 -36.27 35.61 -0.56
C LEU A 172 -37.28 35.05 0.45
N SER A 173 -38.54 35.46 0.36
CA SER A 173 -39.64 34.88 1.15
C SER A 173 -40.72 34.31 0.22
N GLY A 174 -41.23 33.12 0.52
CA GLY A 174 -42.45 32.54 -0.07
C GLY A 174 -42.57 32.60 -1.60
N GLY A 175 -41.76 31.87 -2.35
CA GLY A 175 -41.89 31.72 -3.81
C GLY A 175 -41.51 32.95 -4.66
N ASN A 176 -41.06 34.03 -4.01
CA ASN A 176 -40.62 35.26 -4.67
C ASN A 176 -39.27 35.11 -5.38
N THR A 177 -39.00 36.02 -6.30
CA THR A 177 -37.72 36.11 -7.01
C THR A 177 -36.95 37.38 -6.61
N VAL A 178 -35.64 37.28 -6.53
CA VAL A 178 -34.72 38.41 -6.34
C VAL A 178 -33.73 38.40 -7.49
N SER A 179 -33.47 39.56 -8.08
CA SER A 179 -32.47 39.67 -9.14
C SER A 179 -31.37 40.64 -8.75
N ASP A 180 -30.16 40.34 -9.19
CA ASP A 180 -29.04 41.27 -9.12
C ASP A 180 -28.16 41.21 -10.36
N ARG A 181 -27.37 42.26 -10.59
CA ARG A 181 -26.43 42.34 -11.71
C ARG A 181 -25.04 42.70 -11.19
N GLY A 182 -24.04 41.91 -11.57
CA GLY A 182 -22.67 42.12 -11.14
C GLY A 182 -21.73 41.03 -11.64
N THR A 183 -20.52 41.01 -11.09
CA THR A 183 -19.48 40.00 -11.32
C THR A 183 -19.22 39.13 -10.09
N LYS A 184 -19.82 39.48 -8.94
CA LYS A 184 -19.75 38.73 -7.69
C LYS A 184 -21.13 38.64 -7.09
N PHE A 185 -21.50 37.46 -6.61
CA PHE A 185 -22.76 37.22 -5.91
C PHE A 185 -22.50 36.40 -4.65
N THR A 186 -23.19 36.77 -3.57
CA THR A 186 -23.22 36.01 -2.32
C THR A 186 -24.60 35.39 -2.19
N VAL A 187 -24.66 34.08 -2.01
CA VAL A 187 -25.89 33.31 -1.87
C VAL A 187 -25.87 32.65 -0.51
N ILE A 188 -26.96 32.77 0.24
CA ILE A 188 -27.17 32.02 1.48
C ILE A 188 -28.32 31.05 1.23
N ASP A 189 -28.11 29.78 1.53
CA ASP A 189 -29.17 28.76 1.45
C ASP A 189 -29.99 28.71 2.75
N THR A 190 -31.11 27.98 2.74
CA THR A 190 -31.98 27.82 3.91
C THR A 190 -31.37 26.97 5.04
N LYS A 191 -30.15 26.45 4.86
CA LYS A 191 -29.35 25.78 5.89
C LYS A 191 -28.32 26.73 6.53
N GLY A 192 -28.23 27.97 6.04
CA GLY A 192 -27.27 28.97 6.50
C GLY A 192 -25.89 28.85 5.83
N THR A 193 -25.73 27.99 4.82
CA THR A 193 -24.46 27.86 4.08
C THR A 193 -24.30 29.03 3.14
N THR A 194 -23.11 29.66 3.14
CA THR A 194 -22.80 30.76 2.24
C THR A 194 -22.00 30.26 1.03
N TYR A 195 -22.40 30.68 -0.16
CA TYR A 195 -21.69 30.43 -1.41
C TYR A 195 -21.35 31.74 -2.12
N LEU A 196 -20.18 31.79 -2.75
CA LEU A 196 -19.76 32.90 -3.59
C LEU A 196 -19.76 32.46 -5.05
N ILE A 197 -20.35 33.28 -5.91
CA ILE A 197 -20.34 33.08 -7.36
C ILE A 197 -19.59 34.25 -8.00
N TYR A 198 -18.53 33.93 -8.75
CA TYR A 198 -17.74 34.89 -9.50
C TYR A 198 -18.01 34.74 -10.99
N SER A 199 -18.11 35.86 -11.71
CA SER A 199 -18.21 35.90 -13.16
C SER A 199 -17.12 36.75 -13.76
N ASP A 200 -16.56 36.31 -14.89
CA ASP A 200 -15.54 37.06 -15.64
C ASP A 200 -16.07 38.37 -16.24
N ARG A 201 -17.39 38.55 -16.28
CA ARG A 201 -18.07 39.74 -16.79
C ARG A 201 -19.42 39.94 -16.12
N SER A 202 -19.98 41.15 -16.24
CA SER A 202 -21.28 41.44 -15.61
C SER A 202 -22.39 40.54 -16.17
N ILE A 203 -23.09 39.85 -15.29
CA ILE A 203 -24.25 39.00 -15.58
C ILE A 203 -25.42 39.40 -14.69
N LYS A 204 -26.66 39.22 -15.15
CA LYS A 204 -27.85 39.33 -14.29
C LYS A 204 -28.27 37.92 -13.87
N LEU A 205 -28.27 37.66 -12.56
CA LEU A 205 -28.79 36.42 -11.98
C LEU A 205 -30.10 36.70 -11.25
N THR A 206 -31.07 35.83 -11.45
CA THR A 206 -32.37 35.82 -10.77
C THR A 206 -32.45 34.58 -9.89
N ALA A 207 -32.42 34.81 -8.58
CA ALA A 207 -32.69 33.81 -7.56
C ALA A 207 -34.20 33.59 -7.43
N LYS A 208 -34.61 32.33 -7.30
CA LYS A 208 -35.97 31.92 -6.96
C LYS A 208 -35.90 30.83 -5.90
N ALA A 209 -36.65 31.02 -4.81
CA ALA A 209 -36.89 29.96 -3.83
C ALA A 209 -38.01 29.08 -4.37
N GLU A 210 -37.70 27.84 -4.78
CA GLU A 210 -38.71 26.89 -5.26
C GLU A 210 -39.46 26.28 -4.08
N ASN A 211 -38.72 25.87 -3.05
CA ASN A 211 -39.21 25.40 -1.75
C ASN A 211 -38.08 25.45 -0.70
N ASN A 212 -38.32 24.96 0.51
CA ASN A 212 -37.33 24.97 1.60
C ASN A 212 -36.08 24.11 1.33
N ASN A 213 -36.14 23.22 0.34
CA ASN A 213 -35.08 22.26 0.01
C ASN A 213 -34.46 22.50 -1.37
N GLN A 214 -34.99 23.44 -2.17
CA GLN A 214 -34.53 23.72 -3.54
C GLN A 214 -34.76 25.18 -3.94
N GLY A 215 -33.82 25.75 -4.68
CA GLY A 215 -33.88 27.06 -5.30
C GLY A 215 -33.09 27.10 -6.61
N THR A 216 -33.35 28.11 -7.43
CA THR A 216 -32.69 28.28 -8.73
C THR A 216 -32.08 29.68 -8.88
N LEU A 217 -30.89 29.73 -9.47
CA LEU A 217 -30.25 30.95 -9.98
C LEU A 217 -30.20 30.86 -11.49
N SER A 218 -31.03 31.64 -12.16
CA SER A 218 -31.09 31.69 -13.63
C SER A 218 -30.49 32.99 -14.17
N ALA A 219 -29.71 32.88 -15.24
CA ALA A 219 -29.27 34.05 -15.98
C ALA A 219 -30.44 34.70 -16.73
N GLY A 220 -30.45 36.03 -16.84
CA GLY A 220 -31.47 36.77 -17.59
C GLY A 220 -31.47 36.55 -19.11
N GLY A 221 -30.58 35.70 -19.63
CA GLY A 221 -30.46 35.35 -21.04
C GLY A 221 -29.17 34.58 -21.34
N LYS A 222 -28.90 34.36 -22.63
CA LYS A 222 -27.69 33.65 -23.09
C LYS A 222 -26.43 34.39 -22.67
N PHE A 223 -25.47 33.62 -22.16
CA PHE A 223 -24.20 34.06 -21.62
C PHE A 223 -23.05 33.35 -22.35
N THR A 224 -21.94 34.08 -22.53
CA THR A 224 -20.66 33.54 -22.99
C THR A 224 -19.57 34.12 -22.10
N GLY A 225 -18.98 33.27 -21.28
CA GLY A 225 -18.07 33.68 -20.21
C GLY A 225 -17.86 32.57 -19.19
N ILE A 226 -17.29 32.92 -18.05
CA ILE A 226 -16.96 32.00 -16.96
C ILE A 226 -17.86 32.30 -15.76
N LEU A 227 -18.36 31.26 -15.10
CA LEU A 227 -18.87 31.31 -13.73
C LEU A 227 -18.04 30.37 -12.86
N ARG A 228 -17.69 30.83 -11.66
CA ARG A 228 -17.02 30.02 -10.64
C ARG A 228 -17.82 30.03 -9.34
N LEU A 229 -18.02 28.86 -8.75
CA LEU A 229 -18.76 28.67 -7.50
C LEU A 229 -17.79 28.16 -6.42
N VAL A 230 -17.88 28.71 -5.21
CA VAL A 230 -17.13 28.26 -4.04
C VAL A 230 -17.97 28.36 -2.77
N MET A 231 -17.82 27.39 -1.87
CA MET A 231 -18.43 27.41 -0.54
C MET A 231 -17.58 28.27 0.42
N LEU A 232 -18.21 29.20 1.14
CA LEU A 232 -17.61 30.05 2.16
C LEU A 232 -18.06 29.58 3.56
N ARG A 233 -17.23 28.78 4.22
CA ARG A 233 -17.52 28.27 5.58
C ARG A 233 -17.28 29.29 6.70
N ASP A 234 -16.20 30.07 6.58
CA ASP A 234 -15.86 31.15 7.50
C ASP A 234 -15.79 32.46 6.70
N PRO A 235 -16.55 33.50 7.07
CA PRO A 235 -16.49 34.83 6.44
C PRO A 235 -15.08 35.42 6.31
N ASN A 236 -14.17 35.09 7.23
CA ASN A 236 -12.78 35.55 7.22
C ASN A 236 -12.00 35.05 5.98
N HIS A 237 -12.45 33.97 5.34
CA HIS A 237 -11.80 33.41 4.15
C HIS A 237 -12.18 34.14 2.85
N GLN A 238 -13.19 35.01 2.87
CA GLN A 238 -13.71 35.66 1.67
C GLN A 238 -12.66 36.51 0.96
N ALA A 239 -11.81 37.23 1.70
CA ALA A 239 -10.79 38.10 1.10
C ALA A 239 -9.78 37.31 0.25
N LEU A 240 -9.37 36.13 0.73
CA LEU A 240 -8.49 35.22 -0.02
C LEU A 240 -9.20 34.69 -1.27
N LEU A 241 -10.46 34.28 -1.15
CA LEU A 241 -11.24 33.81 -2.30
C LEU A 241 -11.43 34.90 -3.36
N ASP A 242 -11.76 36.12 -2.93
CA ASP A 242 -11.92 37.27 -3.83
C ASP A 242 -10.65 37.52 -4.64
N ALA A 243 -9.48 37.52 -3.98
CA ALA A 243 -8.18 37.80 -4.59
C ALA A 243 -7.78 36.80 -5.68
N HIS A 244 -8.18 35.54 -5.55
CA HIS A 244 -7.78 34.44 -6.46
C HIS A 244 -8.93 33.91 -7.34
N SER A 245 -10.05 34.64 -7.39
CA SER A 245 -11.26 34.25 -8.15
C SER A 245 -11.10 34.30 -9.67
N THR A 246 -10.10 35.02 -10.21
CA THR A 246 -9.95 35.24 -11.66
C THR A 246 -9.04 34.23 -12.36
N VAL A 247 -8.24 33.46 -11.61
CA VAL A 247 -7.33 32.43 -12.15
C VAL A 247 -7.79 31.03 -11.78
N TYR A 248 -7.79 30.11 -12.74
CA TYR A 248 -8.28 28.73 -12.56
C TYR A 248 -7.44 27.72 -13.33
N PRO A 249 -7.31 26.48 -12.83
CA PRO A 249 -6.60 25.41 -13.51
C PRO A 249 -7.51 24.73 -14.56
N VAL A 250 -6.92 24.21 -15.63
CA VAL A 250 -7.64 23.47 -16.68
C VAL A 250 -7.05 22.10 -16.99
N SER A 251 -5.78 21.89 -16.65
CA SER A 251 -5.09 20.60 -16.75
C SER A 251 -3.86 20.61 -15.83
N VAL A 252 -3.23 19.45 -15.64
CA VAL A 252 -1.97 19.34 -14.92
C VAL A 252 -1.02 18.38 -15.63
N SER A 253 0.27 18.71 -15.61
CA SER A 253 1.32 17.77 -16.00
C SER A 253 2.15 17.40 -14.78
N GLN A 254 2.47 16.12 -14.63
CA GLN A 254 3.46 15.65 -13.66
C GLN A 254 4.80 15.46 -14.36
N CYS A 255 5.86 15.89 -13.69
CA CYS A 255 7.22 15.48 -14.02
C CYS A 255 7.96 15.12 -12.75
N TYR A 256 8.98 14.27 -12.85
CA TYR A 256 9.78 13.90 -11.69
C TYR A 256 11.28 13.99 -11.98
N SER A 257 12.04 14.16 -10.90
CA SER A 257 13.50 14.15 -10.93
C SER A 257 14.01 13.36 -9.75
N ILE A 258 15.02 12.52 -9.97
CA ILE A 258 15.60 11.67 -8.93
C ILE A 258 17.09 11.94 -8.87
N SER A 259 17.58 12.22 -7.66
CA SER A 259 18.99 12.48 -7.38
C SER A 259 19.39 11.74 -6.11
N GLY A 260 20.14 10.65 -6.27
CA GLY A 260 20.52 9.77 -5.16
C GLY A 260 19.29 9.16 -4.48
N ASP A 261 19.12 9.45 -3.20
CA ASP A 261 18.03 8.97 -2.35
C ASP A 261 16.93 10.02 -2.14
N SER A 262 16.77 10.92 -3.12
CA SER A 262 15.75 11.95 -3.14
C SER A 262 15.02 11.94 -4.48
N GLY A 263 13.69 11.87 -4.44
CA GLY A 263 12.82 11.94 -5.61
C GLY A 263 11.83 13.08 -5.46
N THR A 264 11.74 13.95 -6.46
CA THR A 264 10.81 15.08 -6.47
C THR A 264 9.76 14.88 -7.54
N VAL A 265 8.48 14.86 -7.15
CA VAL A 265 7.32 14.97 -8.04
C VAL A 265 6.96 16.44 -8.19
N THR A 266 6.80 16.90 -9.42
CA THR A 266 6.40 18.28 -9.72
C THR A 266 5.05 18.30 -10.42
N PHE A 267 4.06 18.91 -9.79
CA PHE A 267 2.78 19.24 -10.43
C PHE A 267 2.90 20.60 -11.08
N LYS A 268 2.53 20.71 -12.35
CA LYS A 268 2.46 22.00 -13.08
C LYS A 268 1.07 22.16 -13.66
N TRP A 269 0.26 23.02 -13.08
CA TRP A 269 -1.07 23.32 -13.57
C TRP A 269 -1.00 24.29 -14.75
N GLN A 270 -1.69 23.95 -15.83
CA GLN A 270 -2.03 24.91 -16.86
C GLN A 270 -3.22 25.75 -16.36
N THR A 271 -3.08 27.06 -16.43
CA THR A 271 -4.06 28.00 -15.89
C THR A 271 -4.61 28.94 -16.94
N LYS A 272 -5.81 29.46 -16.69
CA LYS A 272 -6.40 30.59 -17.42
C LYS A 272 -6.72 31.69 -16.43
N GLY A 273 -6.65 32.95 -16.88
CA GLY A 273 -6.85 34.13 -16.04
C GLY A 273 -5.52 34.78 -15.63
N THR A 274 -5.57 35.66 -14.62
CA THR A 274 -4.43 36.46 -14.15
C THR A 274 -4.27 36.35 -12.63
N GLY A 275 -3.04 36.29 -12.14
CA GLY A 275 -2.72 36.18 -10.72
C GLY A 275 -2.27 34.79 -10.30
N ASP A 276 -1.98 34.61 -9.02
CA ASP A 276 -1.50 33.34 -8.47
C ASP A 276 -2.65 32.34 -8.29
N LEU A 277 -2.43 31.12 -8.77
CA LEU A 277 -3.39 30.03 -8.61
C LEU A 277 -3.53 29.64 -7.15
N LEU A 278 -4.75 29.60 -6.63
CA LEU A 278 -5.07 29.07 -5.30
C LEU A 278 -5.48 27.60 -5.42
N MET A 279 -4.69 26.72 -4.80
CA MET A 279 -4.93 25.28 -4.74
C MET A 279 -4.87 24.79 -3.29
N LEU A 280 -5.53 23.70 -2.97
CA LEU A 280 -5.64 23.13 -1.64
C LEU A 280 -4.82 21.85 -1.51
N THR A 281 -3.99 21.77 -0.48
CA THR A 281 -3.13 20.63 -0.13
C THR A 281 -3.83 19.70 0.85
N TRP A 282 -3.49 18.41 0.85
CA TRP A 282 -3.85 17.44 1.90
C TRP A 282 -2.70 17.31 2.91
N PRO A 283 -2.90 16.62 4.05
CA PRO A 283 -1.85 16.41 5.05
C PRO A 283 -0.54 15.89 4.46
N HIS A 284 -0.58 14.80 3.67
CA HIS A 284 0.62 14.24 3.06
C HIS A 284 1.32 15.24 2.11
N HIS A 285 0.58 16.02 1.31
CA HIS A 285 1.18 17.06 0.45
C HIS A 285 2.05 18.02 1.27
N ARG A 286 1.56 18.48 2.43
CA ARG A 286 2.25 19.49 3.25
C ARG A 286 3.55 18.98 3.86
N GLU A 287 3.64 17.70 4.19
CA GLU A 287 4.86 17.12 4.78
C GLU A 287 6.05 17.12 3.80
N VAL A 288 5.79 17.05 2.50
CA VAL A 288 6.84 16.93 1.47
C VAL A 288 6.90 18.11 0.50
N LEU A 289 5.97 19.05 0.57
CA LEU A 289 5.91 20.23 -0.29
C LEU A 289 7.09 21.18 -0.02
N GLN A 290 7.84 21.48 -1.07
CA GLN A 290 9.02 22.33 -1.02
C GLN A 290 8.64 23.80 -1.22
N SER A 291 9.10 24.67 -0.32
CA SER A 291 8.90 26.12 -0.37
C SER A 291 7.44 26.53 -0.62
N PRO A 292 6.47 26.04 0.18
CA PRO A 292 5.07 26.36 -0.02
C PRO A 292 4.83 27.87 0.12
N HIS A 293 4.08 28.44 -0.81
CA HIS A 293 3.53 29.79 -0.65
C HIS A 293 2.19 29.68 0.08
N SER A 294 2.23 29.45 1.39
CA SER A 294 1.03 29.33 2.20
C SER A 294 0.51 30.72 2.62
N PRO A 295 -0.78 31.04 2.38
CA PRO A 295 -1.38 32.19 3.02
C PRO A 295 -1.48 31.97 4.55
N GLY A 296 -1.63 33.04 5.33
CA GLY A 296 -1.47 33.04 6.79
C GLY A 296 -2.44 32.13 7.60
N PRO A 297 -2.33 32.13 8.94
CA PRO A 297 -2.95 31.13 9.82
C PRO A 297 -4.50 31.14 9.89
N SER A 298 -5.17 32.19 9.43
CA SER A 298 -6.63 32.25 9.27
C SER A 298 -7.06 31.96 7.82
N SER A 299 -6.35 31.04 7.16
CA SER A 299 -6.56 30.73 5.76
C SER A 299 -7.65 29.67 5.54
N LEU A 300 -8.18 29.68 4.32
CA LEU A 300 -9.25 28.79 3.85
C LEU A 300 -9.01 27.34 4.27
N ASN A 301 -10.06 26.62 4.65
CA ASN A 301 -9.93 25.20 4.97
C ASN A 301 -11.23 24.43 4.71
N TYR A 302 -11.07 23.15 4.36
CA TYR A 302 -12.18 22.21 4.17
C TYR A 302 -11.79 20.87 4.78
N LEU A 303 -12.59 20.35 5.71
CA LEU A 303 -12.41 19.00 6.23
C LEU A 303 -12.93 17.99 5.20
N THR A 304 -12.10 16.99 4.90
CA THR A 304 -12.41 15.83 4.05
C THR A 304 -12.10 14.55 4.82
N LEU A 305 -12.44 13.37 4.27
CA LEU A 305 -12.08 12.08 4.88
C LEU A 305 -10.56 11.82 4.95
N LYS A 306 -9.78 12.55 4.15
CA LYS A 306 -8.30 12.55 4.19
C LYS A 306 -7.76 13.74 4.99
N GLY A 307 -8.58 14.32 5.86
CA GLY A 307 -8.25 15.43 6.74
C GLY A 307 -8.47 16.81 6.14
N TRP A 308 -8.01 17.81 6.89
CA TRP A 308 -8.12 19.21 6.52
C TRP A 308 -7.33 19.52 5.25
N MET A 309 -7.98 20.15 4.29
CA MET A 309 -7.34 20.74 3.13
C MET A 309 -7.00 22.21 3.38
N TYR A 310 -5.76 22.62 3.13
CA TYR A 310 -5.27 24.00 3.34
C TYR A 310 -4.66 24.60 2.08
N PRO A 311 -4.78 25.92 1.86
CA PRO A 311 -4.36 26.58 0.63
C PRO A 311 -2.85 26.70 0.51
N THR A 312 -2.42 26.73 -0.74
CA THR A 312 -1.11 27.19 -1.17
C THR A 312 -1.25 27.89 -2.52
N LEU A 313 -0.41 28.90 -2.74
CA LEU A 313 -0.42 29.72 -3.93
C LEU A 313 0.63 29.26 -4.94
N GLY A 314 0.31 29.45 -6.22
CA GLY A 314 1.18 29.15 -7.35
C GLY A 314 0.70 27.94 -8.16
N ASN A 315 1.11 27.92 -9.42
CA ASN A 315 0.75 26.88 -10.38
C ASN A 315 1.82 25.78 -10.52
N THR A 316 2.79 25.71 -9.61
CA THR A 316 3.80 24.65 -9.57
C THR A 316 4.05 24.20 -8.15
N TRP A 317 3.83 22.92 -7.86
CA TRP A 317 4.24 22.29 -6.60
C TRP A 317 5.39 21.34 -6.84
N ARG A 318 6.30 21.25 -5.87
CA ARG A 318 7.37 20.27 -5.84
C ARG A 318 7.26 19.49 -4.53
N LEU A 319 6.97 18.20 -4.63
CA LEU A 319 6.86 17.29 -3.49
C LEU A 319 8.12 16.42 -3.48
N THR A 320 8.95 16.50 -2.43
CA THR A 320 10.21 15.76 -2.34
C THR A 320 10.12 14.64 -1.32
N TYR A 321 10.32 13.43 -1.80
CA TYR A 321 10.29 12.19 -1.03
C TYR A 321 11.71 11.68 -0.80
N LYS A 322 11.98 11.24 0.43
CA LYS A 322 13.20 10.47 0.74
C LYS A 322 13.00 9.04 0.24
N LEU A 323 13.88 8.59 -0.64
CA LEU A 323 13.86 7.25 -1.20
C LEU A 323 14.67 6.31 -0.31
N SER A 324 14.16 5.11 -0.06
CA SER A 324 14.94 4.09 0.65
C SER A 324 16.14 3.64 -0.20
N ALA A 325 17.25 3.32 0.48
CA ALA A 325 18.39 2.63 -0.12
C ALA A 325 18.19 1.10 -0.14
N ILE A 326 17.12 0.61 0.50
CA ILE A 326 16.80 -0.82 0.56
C ILE A 326 16.44 -1.32 -0.84
N THR A 327 17.14 -2.36 -1.27
CA THR A 327 16.87 -3.08 -2.51
C THR A 327 16.47 -4.51 -2.18
N TRP A 328 17.38 -5.48 -2.19
CA TRP A 328 17.06 -6.91 -2.04
C TRP A 328 16.87 -7.37 -0.59
N ASN A 329 17.65 -6.80 0.34
CA ASN A 329 17.83 -7.30 1.69
C ASN A 329 17.72 -6.18 2.72
N ALA A 330 17.59 -6.56 3.99
CA ALA A 330 17.68 -5.60 5.09
C ALA A 330 19.02 -4.84 5.02
N PRO A 331 19.07 -3.55 5.40
CA PRO A 331 20.28 -2.75 5.29
C PRO A 331 21.33 -3.07 6.38
N ARG A 332 21.10 -4.11 7.18
CA ARG A 332 21.92 -4.53 8.32
C ARG A 332 22.11 -6.04 8.28
N ASP A 333 23.27 -6.50 8.72
CA ASP A 333 23.58 -7.92 8.87
C ASP A 333 22.72 -8.58 9.96
N VAL A 334 22.64 -9.91 9.90
CA VAL A 334 22.02 -10.74 10.95
C VAL A 334 22.80 -10.61 12.25
N ASP A 335 22.10 -10.34 13.36
CA ASP A 335 22.71 -10.29 14.68
C ASP A 335 23.48 -11.58 14.98
N PRO A 336 24.72 -11.50 15.53
CA PRO A 336 25.55 -12.67 15.77
C PRO A 336 24.87 -13.77 16.58
N SER A 337 23.99 -13.41 17.52
CA SER A 337 23.24 -14.39 18.35
C SER A 337 22.23 -15.21 17.55
N CYS A 338 21.75 -14.71 16.42
CA CYS A 338 20.75 -15.36 15.58
C CYS A 338 21.35 -16.16 14.43
N LYS A 339 22.64 -15.94 14.11
CA LYS A 339 23.27 -16.45 12.87
C LYS A 339 23.12 -17.96 12.69
N GLU A 340 23.37 -18.74 13.73
CA GLU A 340 23.24 -20.20 13.67
C GLU A 340 21.79 -20.63 13.42
N SER A 341 20.84 -20.06 14.16
CA SER A 341 19.40 -20.33 13.98
C SER A 341 18.92 -19.98 12.57
N VAL A 342 19.37 -18.83 12.04
CA VAL A 342 19.06 -18.41 10.67
C VAL A 342 19.63 -19.38 9.64
N VAL A 343 20.87 -19.83 9.77
CA VAL A 343 21.45 -20.76 8.80
C VAL A 343 20.78 -22.14 8.88
N ASN A 344 20.50 -22.63 10.10
CA ASN A 344 19.91 -23.96 10.29
C ASN A 344 18.47 -24.03 9.81
N GLY A 345 17.64 -23.05 10.16
CA GLY A 345 16.27 -23.06 9.68
C GLY A 345 16.18 -22.80 8.16
N LEU A 346 17.14 -22.06 7.57
CA LEU A 346 17.20 -21.86 6.13
C LEU A 346 17.47 -23.17 5.40
N LYS A 347 18.42 -23.98 5.89
CA LYS A 347 18.63 -25.34 5.39
C LYS A 347 17.35 -26.17 5.49
N TYR A 348 16.70 -26.14 6.66
CA TYR A 348 15.46 -26.88 6.87
C TYR A 348 14.35 -26.50 5.88
N GLU A 349 14.04 -25.21 5.71
CA GLU A 349 12.98 -24.77 4.81
C GLU A 349 13.32 -25.03 3.33
N VAL A 350 14.58 -24.85 2.95
CA VAL A 350 15.04 -25.13 1.57
C VAL A 350 15.00 -26.62 1.26
N ASP A 351 15.34 -27.50 2.22
CA ASP A 351 15.26 -28.95 2.06
C ASP A 351 13.82 -29.46 1.86
N GLN A 352 12.79 -28.67 2.23
CA GLN A 352 11.39 -29.00 1.96
C GLN A 352 10.93 -28.61 0.55
N LEU A 353 11.74 -27.85 -0.21
CA LEU A 353 11.38 -27.42 -1.55
C LEU A 353 11.61 -28.53 -2.56
N ASP A 354 10.54 -29.20 -2.96
CA ASP A 354 10.52 -30.23 -4.00
C ASP A 354 9.98 -29.63 -5.31
N PRO A 355 10.83 -29.37 -6.34
CA PRO A 355 10.39 -28.76 -7.59
C PRO A 355 9.29 -29.55 -8.31
N SER A 356 9.18 -30.87 -8.10
CA SER A 356 8.12 -31.68 -8.69
C SER A 356 6.73 -31.45 -8.06
N LYS A 357 6.71 -30.81 -6.88
CA LYS A 357 5.50 -30.44 -6.13
C LYS A 357 5.29 -28.93 -6.09
N ALA A 358 6.09 -28.15 -6.81
CA ALA A 358 5.91 -26.72 -6.92
C ALA A 358 4.51 -26.44 -7.53
N PRO A 359 3.66 -25.63 -6.88
CA PRO A 359 2.29 -25.46 -7.33
C PRO A 359 2.27 -24.67 -8.64
N ALA A 360 1.54 -25.14 -9.64
CA ALA A 360 1.28 -24.36 -10.84
C ALA A 360 0.36 -23.17 -10.51
N PRO A 361 0.47 -22.03 -11.21
CA PRO A 361 -0.44 -20.91 -11.04
C PRO A 361 -1.87 -21.30 -11.40
N ASN A 362 -2.74 -21.24 -10.40
CA ASN A 362 -4.17 -21.54 -10.50
C ASN A 362 -5.02 -20.26 -10.44
N GLU A 363 -4.48 -19.23 -9.79
CA GLU A 363 -5.02 -17.89 -9.58
C GLU A 363 -3.81 -16.94 -9.38
N PHE A 364 -4.02 -15.63 -9.31
CA PHE A 364 -2.92 -14.65 -9.29
C PHE A 364 -2.43 -14.31 -7.86
N TYR A 365 -3.32 -14.28 -6.89
CA TYR A 365 -3.10 -13.71 -5.56
C TYR A 365 -2.36 -14.65 -4.61
N TYR A 366 -2.97 -15.78 -4.27
CA TYR A 366 -2.42 -16.74 -3.29
C TYR A 366 -1.14 -17.40 -3.81
N TRP A 367 -1.07 -17.73 -5.10
CA TRP A 367 0.13 -18.19 -5.78
C TRP A 367 1.24 -17.16 -5.60
N GLY A 368 0.94 -15.90 -5.87
CA GLY A 368 1.88 -14.79 -5.74
C GLY A 368 2.43 -14.68 -4.32
N GLY A 369 1.55 -14.54 -3.32
CA GLY A 369 1.95 -14.42 -1.92
C GLY A 369 2.80 -15.61 -1.45
N THR A 370 2.38 -16.84 -1.79
CA THR A 370 3.07 -18.07 -1.40
C THR A 370 4.47 -18.15 -2.01
N LEU A 371 4.60 -17.93 -3.32
CA LEU A 371 5.89 -18.08 -4.01
C LEU A 371 6.82 -16.91 -3.70
N ALA A 372 6.30 -15.70 -3.47
CA ALA A 372 7.11 -14.57 -3.04
C ALA A 372 7.73 -14.83 -1.67
N ALA A 373 6.98 -15.38 -0.70
CA ALA A 373 7.52 -15.81 0.58
C ALA A 373 8.65 -16.84 0.43
N LYS A 374 8.48 -17.85 -0.46
CA LYS A 374 9.57 -18.81 -0.75
C LYS A 374 10.76 -18.18 -1.48
N SER A 375 10.53 -17.17 -2.32
CA SER A 375 11.62 -16.48 -3.04
C SER A 375 12.57 -15.72 -2.10
N ARG A 376 12.05 -15.26 -0.94
CA ARG A 376 12.88 -14.63 0.11
C ARG A 376 13.99 -15.55 0.61
N LEU A 377 13.80 -16.87 0.60
CA LEU A 377 14.82 -17.83 1.04
C LEU A 377 16.12 -17.72 0.22
N ALA A 378 16.02 -17.50 -1.11
CA ALA A 378 17.20 -17.29 -1.96
C ALA A 378 17.92 -15.96 -1.65
N LEU A 379 17.16 -14.90 -1.35
CA LEU A 379 17.73 -13.60 -0.99
C LEU A 379 18.41 -13.64 0.38
N ILE A 380 17.80 -14.33 1.35
CA ILE A 380 18.38 -14.56 2.68
C ILE A 380 19.63 -15.43 2.58
N ALA A 381 19.60 -16.50 1.78
CA ALA A 381 20.76 -17.37 1.52
C ALA A 381 21.96 -16.59 0.99
N ASP A 382 21.75 -15.71 0.00
CA ASP A 382 22.80 -14.84 -0.52
C ASP A 382 23.31 -13.87 0.55
N HIS A 383 22.40 -13.26 1.33
CA HIS A 383 22.78 -12.30 2.38
C HIS A 383 23.65 -12.91 3.47
N VAL A 384 23.37 -14.14 3.91
CA VAL A 384 24.12 -14.81 4.98
C VAL A 384 25.30 -15.64 4.46
N GLY A 385 25.52 -15.67 3.14
CA GLY A 385 26.64 -16.37 2.49
C GLY A 385 26.42 -17.87 2.25
N SER A 386 25.22 -18.40 2.44
CA SER A 386 24.85 -19.81 2.20
C SER A 386 24.48 -20.05 0.74
N LYS A 387 25.42 -19.79 -0.17
CA LYS A 387 25.16 -19.75 -1.62
C LYS A 387 24.69 -21.07 -2.22
N ASP A 388 25.05 -22.19 -1.60
CA ASP A 388 24.61 -23.54 -1.97
C ASP A 388 23.09 -23.72 -1.89
N LEU A 389 22.41 -22.91 -1.05
CA LEU A 389 20.95 -22.97 -0.87
C LEU A 389 20.17 -22.14 -1.89
N ILE A 390 20.84 -21.34 -2.73
CA ILE A 390 20.17 -20.49 -3.73
C ILE A 390 19.57 -21.35 -4.85
N GLU A 391 20.37 -22.22 -5.47
CA GLU A 391 19.94 -22.98 -6.65
C GLU A 391 18.71 -23.87 -6.41
N PRO A 392 18.56 -24.59 -5.28
CA PRO A 392 17.34 -25.33 -4.97
C PRO A 392 16.08 -24.46 -4.94
N VAL A 393 16.17 -23.27 -4.34
CA VAL A 393 15.06 -22.31 -4.32
C VAL A 393 14.72 -21.87 -5.74
N ILE A 394 15.73 -21.50 -6.55
CA ILE A 394 15.49 -21.05 -7.94
C ILE A 394 14.87 -22.15 -8.80
N LYS A 395 15.29 -23.41 -8.64
CA LYS A 395 14.66 -24.55 -9.33
C LYS A 395 13.19 -24.70 -8.96
N TYR A 396 12.86 -24.59 -7.68
CA TYR A 396 11.48 -24.65 -7.19
C TYR A 396 10.63 -23.50 -7.76
N LEU A 397 11.14 -22.27 -7.71
CA LEU A 397 10.45 -21.10 -8.25
C LEU A 397 10.19 -21.24 -9.74
N LYS A 398 11.20 -21.64 -10.54
CA LYS A 398 11.05 -21.84 -11.99
C LYS A 398 10.02 -22.92 -12.32
N ALA A 399 10.04 -24.06 -11.63
CA ALA A 399 9.08 -25.14 -11.86
C ALA A 399 7.62 -24.67 -11.67
N SER A 400 7.37 -23.80 -10.70
CA SER A 400 6.07 -23.16 -10.52
C SER A 400 5.79 -22.10 -11.60
N PHE A 401 6.75 -21.21 -11.85
CA PHE A 401 6.60 -20.05 -12.72
C PHE A 401 6.42 -20.42 -14.20
N ASP A 402 7.00 -21.53 -14.65
CA ASP A 402 6.87 -22.03 -16.03
C ASP A 402 5.40 -22.20 -16.45
N GLY A 403 4.52 -22.41 -15.48
CA GLY A 403 3.09 -22.44 -15.68
C GLY A 403 2.50 -21.18 -16.31
N TRP A 404 3.08 -20.01 -16.07
CA TRP A 404 2.62 -18.74 -16.68
C TRP A 404 2.88 -18.68 -18.18
N PHE A 405 3.75 -19.53 -18.71
CA PHE A 405 4.05 -19.64 -20.15
C PHE A 405 3.30 -20.79 -20.82
N SER A 406 2.43 -21.50 -20.09
CA SER A 406 1.65 -22.61 -20.63
C SER A 406 0.19 -22.24 -20.87
N ALA A 407 -0.30 -22.47 -22.08
CA ALA A 407 -1.71 -22.30 -22.42
C ALA A 407 -2.63 -23.38 -21.81
N THR A 408 -2.06 -24.43 -21.20
CA THR A 408 -2.84 -25.50 -20.53
C THR A 408 -3.08 -25.23 -19.05
N ASN A 409 -2.48 -24.18 -18.50
CA ASN A 409 -2.69 -23.80 -17.11
C ASN A 409 -4.04 -23.09 -16.92
N LYS A 410 -4.53 -23.11 -15.69
CA LYS A 410 -5.81 -22.48 -15.34
C LYS A 410 -5.70 -20.96 -15.33
N ALA A 411 -4.72 -20.41 -14.62
CA ALA A 411 -4.47 -18.97 -14.63
C ALA A 411 -3.85 -18.57 -15.98
N LEU A 412 -4.62 -17.83 -16.79
CA LEU A 412 -4.19 -17.36 -18.09
C LEU A 412 -4.18 -15.82 -18.10
N PRO A 413 -3.02 -15.17 -18.16
CA PRO A 413 -2.94 -13.73 -18.36
C PRO A 413 -3.32 -13.40 -19.81
N ALA A 414 -4.25 -12.46 -19.98
CA ALA A 414 -4.67 -11.95 -21.27
C ALA A 414 -4.55 -10.42 -21.30
N TYR A 415 -4.41 -9.84 -22.49
CA TYR A 415 -4.51 -8.40 -22.66
C TYR A 415 -5.96 -7.99 -22.90
N GLU A 416 -6.50 -7.16 -22.02
CA GLU A 416 -7.81 -6.54 -22.19
C GLU A 416 -7.68 -5.35 -23.15
N THR A 417 -8.52 -5.30 -24.18
CA THR A 417 -8.35 -4.40 -25.34
C THR A 417 -9.11 -3.09 -25.27
N THR A 418 -10.03 -2.90 -24.34
CA THR A 418 -10.88 -1.70 -24.23
C THR A 418 -10.37 -0.69 -23.21
N TRP A 419 -10.05 -1.16 -22.02
CA TRP A 419 -9.39 -0.43 -20.94
C TRP A 419 -7.87 -0.42 -21.12
N GLY A 420 -7.31 -1.49 -21.68
CA GLY A 420 -5.87 -1.63 -21.93
C GLY A 420 -5.11 -2.02 -20.68
N GLY A 421 -4.82 -3.32 -20.52
CA GLY A 421 -4.03 -3.86 -19.40
C GLY A 421 -3.93 -5.38 -19.41
N VAL A 422 -3.05 -5.93 -18.59
CA VAL A 422 -3.02 -7.39 -18.34
C VAL A 422 -4.14 -7.72 -17.37
N ILE A 423 -4.90 -8.79 -17.59
CA ILE A 423 -5.91 -9.28 -16.65
C ILE A 423 -5.91 -10.82 -16.58
N SER A 424 -6.51 -11.37 -15.53
CA SER A 424 -6.96 -12.76 -15.50
C SER A 424 -8.05 -12.99 -16.55
N LYS A 425 -7.77 -13.85 -17.54
CA LYS A 425 -8.70 -14.11 -18.66
C LYS A 425 -10.07 -14.59 -18.22
N GLU A 426 -10.11 -15.50 -17.24
CA GLU A 426 -11.37 -16.04 -16.71
C GLU A 426 -12.18 -14.95 -15.99
N GLY A 427 -11.51 -13.96 -15.41
CA GLY A 427 -12.15 -12.82 -14.75
C GLY A 427 -12.74 -11.77 -15.69
N ALA A 428 -12.47 -11.81 -17.00
CA ALA A 428 -12.92 -10.79 -17.94
C ALA A 428 -14.47 -10.62 -17.99
N THR A 429 -15.21 -11.65 -17.57
CA THR A 429 -16.68 -11.65 -17.49
C THR A 429 -17.19 -12.22 -16.16
N ASN A 430 -16.36 -12.22 -15.12
CA ASN A 430 -16.72 -12.74 -13.80
C ASN A 430 -15.97 -12.01 -12.68
N VAL A 431 -16.66 -11.08 -12.01
CA VAL A 431 -16.09 -10.23 -10.94
C VAL A 431 -15.57 -11.04 -9.73
N TRP A 432 -15.99 -12.29 -9.57
CA TRP A 432 -15.63 -13.13 -8.42
C TRP A 432 -14.35 -13.94 -8.64
N VAL A 433 -13.77 -13.90 -9.84
CA VAL A 433 -12.49 -14.56 -10.15
C VAL A 433 -11.35 -13.61 -9.81
N ASP A 434 -10.34 -14.13 -9.11
CA ASP A 434 -9.14 -13.38 -8.71
C ASP A 434 -9.51 -12.02 -8.08
N TYR A 435 -10.50 -11.99 -7.19
CA TYR A 435 -10.94 -10.77 -6.49
C TYR A 435 -11.33 -9.60 -7.40
N GLY A 436 -11.72 -9.89 -8.65
CA GLY A 436 -12.07 -8.87 -9.63
C GLY A 436 -10.87 -8.37 -10.44
N ASN A 437 -9.76 -9.12 -10.51
CA ASN A 437 -8.60 -8.79 -11.36
C ASN A 437 -9.02 -8.58 -12.83
N GLY A 438 -9.98 -9.35 -13.32
CA GLY A 438 -10.57 -9.16 -14.65
C GLY A 438 -11.20 -7.77 -14.89
N TYR A 439 -11.54 -7.08 -13.81
CA TYR A 439 -12.13 -5.75 -13.72
C TYR A 439 -11.14 -4.75 -13.08
N PHE A 440 -9.84 -5.00 -13.20
CA PHE A 440 -8.77 -4.12 -12.76
C PHE A 440 -8.62 -3.93 -11.24
N ASN A 441 -9.29 -4.76 -10.42
CA ASN A 441 -9.01 -4.76 -9.00
C ASN A 441 -7.62 -5.33 -8.72
N ASP A 442 -6.91 -4.74 -7.75
CA ASP A 442 -5.80 -5.37 -7.04
C ASP A 442 -4.58 -5.72 -7.90
N HIS A 443 -4.44 -5.07 -9.05
CA HIS A 443 -3.32 -5.32 -9.98
C HIS A 443 -1.96 -5.10 -9.32
N HIS A 444 -1.79 -4.03 -8.55
CA HIS A 444 -0.56 -3.76 -7.78
C HIS A 444 -0.30 -4.83 -6.72
N PHE A 445 -1.32 -5.34 -6.02
CA PHE A 445 -1.15 -6.43 -5.06
C PHE A 445 -0.66 -7.71 -5.76
N HIS A 446 -1.41 -8.15 -6.78
CA HIS A 446 -1.15 -9.42 -7.48
C HIS A 446 0.17 -9.37 -8.25
N TYR A 447 0.38 -8.30 -9.01
CA TYR A 447 1.53 -8.20 -9.92
C TYR A 447 2.80 -7.85 -9.17
N GLY A 448 2.70 -7.22 -7.99
CA GLY A 448 3.81 -7.06 -7.05
C GLY A 448 4.49 -8.39 -6.73
N TYR A 449 3.70 -9.38 -6.31
CA TYR A 449 4.22 -10.72 -6.02
C TYR A 449 4.79 -11.40 -7.26
N PHE A 450 4.07 -11.37 -8.39
CA PHE A 450 4.54 -11.93 -9.65
C PHE A 450 5.91 -11.36 -10.08
N LEU A 451 6.04 -10.03 -10.03
CA LEU A 451 7.27 -9.33 -10.38
C LEU A 451 8.40 -9.59 -9.38
N HIS A 452 8.09 -9.70 -8.09
CA HIS A 452 9.06 -10.06 -7.06
C HIS A 452 9.68 -11.43 -7.35
N ILE A 453 8.85 -12.45 -7.59
CA ILE A 453 9.31 -13.81 -7.87
C ILE A 453 10.15 -13.83 -9.15
N ALA A 454 9.67 -13.19 -10.22
CA ALA A 454 10.39 -13.10 -11.49
C ALA A 454 11.74 -12.40 -11.35
N ALA A 455 11.81 -11.33 -10.56
CA ALA A 455 13.04 -10.59 -10.30
C ALA A 455 14.06 -11.44 -9.54
N VAL A 456 13.63 -12.25 -8.57
CA VAL A 456 14.52 -13.19 -7.85
C VAL A 456 15.04 -14.27 -8.79
N ILE A 457 14.20 -14.87 -9.64
CA ILE A 457 14.67 -15.83 -10.66
C ILE A 457 15.70 -15.17 -11.58
N ALA A 458 15.37 -14.02 -12.15
CA ALA A 458 16.23 -13.28 -13.08
C ALA A 458 17.58 -12.84 -12.47
N LYS A 459 17.60 -12.49 -11.18
CA LYS A 459 18.82 -12.14 -10.45
C LYS A 459 19.86 -13.26 -10.47
N TYR A 460 19.41 -14.53 -10.43
CA TYR A 460 20.28 -15.70 -10.34
C TYR A 460 20.32 -16.56 -11.62
N ASP A 461 19.44 -16.28 -12.60
CA ASP A 461 19.42 -16.95 -13.91
C ASP A 461 19.29 -15.92 -15.05
N PRO A 462 20.42 -15.38 -15.55
CA PRO A 462 20.43 -14.44 -16.67
C PRO A 462 19.88 -15.02 -17.98
N SER A 463 19.93 -16.34 -18.16
CA SER A 463 19.40 -16.99 -19.37
C SER A 463 17.87 -17.00 -19.36
N TRP A 464 17.28 -17.29 -18.19
CA TRP A 464 15.84 -17.17 -17.99
C TRP A 464 15.36 -15.73 -18.20
N LEU A 465 16.10 -14.74 -17.67
CA LEU A 465 15.80 -13.33 -17.92
C LEU A 465 15.79 -13.03 -19.42
N ALA A 466 16.83 -13.41 -20.17
CA ALA A 466 16.90 -13.16 -21.61
C ALA A 466 15.72 -13.75 -22.38
N GLN A 467 15.20 -14.91 -21.94
CA GLN A 467 14.07 -15.59 -22.56
C GLN A 467 12.71 -14.98 -22.21
N HIS A 468 12.50 -14.56 -20.96
CA HIS A 468 11.17 -14.21 -20.44
C HIS A 468 10.97 -12.71 -20.16
N ARG A 469 12.00 -11.89 -20.38
CA ARG A 469 12.01 -10.44 -20.09
C ARG A 469 10.77 -9.72 -20.62
N GLU A 470 10.47 -9.88 -21.90
CA GLU A 470 9.37 -9.13 -22.52
C GLU A 470 8.01 -9.50 -21.91
N TYR A 471 7.77 -10.81 -21.72
CA TYR A 471 6.53 -11.32 -21.13
C TYR A 471 6.25 -10.77 -19.74
N VAL A 472 7.25 -10.83 -18.86
CA VAL A 472 7.13 -10.34 -17.47
C VAL A 472 7.00 -8.81 -17.44
N THR A 473 7.64 -8.12 -18.37
CA THR A 473 7.63 -6.65 -18.44
C THR A 473 6.24 -6.08 -18.75
N PHE A 474 5.31 -6.83 -19.36
CA PHE A 474 3.92 -6.37 -19.51
C PHE A 474 3.22 -6.13 -18.18
N PHE A 475 3.50 -6.94 -17.16
CA PHE A 475 2.96 -6.76 -15.81
C PHE A 475 3.53 -5.51 -15.15
N ALA A 476 4.84 -5.25 -15.33
CA ALA A 476 5.45 -4.01 -14.86
C ALA A 476 4.87 -2.77 -15.56
N ARG A 477 4.65 -2.84 -16.88
CA ARG A 477 4.00 -1.76 -17.65
C ARG A 477 2.59 -1.47 -17.14
N ASP A 478 1.85 -2.48 -16.68
CA ASP A 478 0.51 -2.29 -16.15
C ASP A 478 0.47 -1.40 -14.89
N ILE A 479 1.41 -1.59 -13.97
CA ILE A 479 1.38 -0.90 -12.67
C ILE A 479 2.38 0.27 -12.53
N ILE A 480 3.46 0.30 -13.33
CA ILE A 480 4.52 1.33 -13.24
C ILE A 480 4.87 2.02 -14.57
N ASN A 481 3.99 2.04 -15.57
CA ASN A 481 4.24 2.83 -16.77
C ASN A 481 4.33 4.35 -16.43
N PRO A 482 5.42 5.05 -16.77
CA PRO A 482 5.58 6.47 -16.48
C PRO A 482 5.06 7.42 -17.58
N SER A 483 4.64 6.90 -18.74
CA SER A 483 4.47 7.71 -19.95
C SER A 483 3.19 7.38 -20.73
N SER A 484 2.53 8.41 -21.23
CA SER A 484 1.42 8.30 -22.18
C SER A 484 1.84 7.83 -23.57
N ASP A 485 3.15 7.75 -23.84
CA ASP A 485 3.68 7.25 -25.11
C ASP A 485 3.54 5.72 -25.24
N ASP A 486 3.25 5.00 -24.15
CA ASP A 486 2.84 3.60 -24.20
C ASP A 486 1.38 3.51 -24.69
N PRO A 487 1.11 2.93 -25.87
CA PRO A 487 -0.25 2.87 -26.40
C PRO A 487 -1.11 1.76 -25.77
N PHE A 488 -0.53 0.91 -24.91
CA PHE A 488 -1.20 -0.27 -24.35
C PHE A 488 -1.52 -0.15 -22.84
N PHE A 489 -0.74 0.63 -22.09
CA PHE A 489 -0.89 0.72 -20.63
C PHE A 489 -1.05 2.17 -20.15
N PRO A 490 -1.96 2.47 -19.21
CA PRO A 490 -2.10 3.81 -18.65
C PRO A 490 -0.91 4.17 -17.77
N ILE A 491 -0.72 5.46 -17.48
CA ILE A 491 0.33 5.90 -16.55
C ILE A 491 -0.03 5.41 -15.14
N THR A 492 0.85 4.62 -14.52
CA THR A 492 0.77 4.10 -13.14
C THR A 492 -0.67 3.78 -12.70
N ARG A 493 -1.28 2.73 -13.28
CA ARG A 493 -2.73 2.45 -13.21
C ARG A 493 -3.35 2.71 -11.82
N CYS A 494 -2.75 2.13 -10.78
CA CYS A 494 -3.30 2.12 -9.42
C CYS A 494 -3.00 3.40 -8.64
N LEU A 495 -1.88 4.08 -8.92
CA LEU A 495 -1.44 5.26 -8.16
C LEU A 495 -2.28 6.48 -8.55
N ASP A 496 -2.88 7.12 -7.55
CA ASP A 496 -3.48 8.44 -7.69
C ASP A 496 -2.47 9.49 -7.20
N TRP A 497 -1.87 10.23 -8.13
CA TRP A 497 -0.77 11.15 -7.84
C TRP A 497 -1.17 12.25 -6.85
N PHE A 498 -2.43 12.71 -6.86
CA PHE A 498 -2.90 13.74 -5.94
C PHE A 498 -3.37 13.15 -4.60
N ALA A 499 -3.86 11.91 -4.56
CA ALA A 499 -4.11 11.23 -3.29
C ALA A 499 -2.83 10.77 -2.59
N GLY A 500 -1.76 10.56 -3.36
CA GLY A 500 -0.44 10.14 -2.87
C GLY A 500 -0.32 8.65 -2.57
N HIS A 501 -1.39 7.88 -2.77
CA HIS A 501 -1.46 6.43 -2.58
C HIS A 501 -2.22 5.76 -3.71
N SER A 502 -2.18 4.43 -3.72
CA SER A 502 -2.88 3.61 -4.69
C SER A 502 -4.34 3.38 -4.30
N TRP A 503 -5.17 3.14 -5.32
CA TRP A 503 -6.47 2.53 -5.14
C TRP A 503 -6.40 1.07 -5.57
N ALA A 504 -7.20 0.23 -4.92
CA ALA A 504 -7.26 -1.21 -5.14
C ALA A 504 -8.45 -1.58 -6.04
N SER A 505 -9.64 -1.06 -5.74
CA SER A 505 -10.83 -1.30 -6.55
C SER A 505 -10.81 -0.54 -7.87
N GLY A 506 -10.89 -1.33 -8.95
CA GLY A 506 -11.17 -0.89 -10.31
C GLY A 506 -12.66 -0.84 -10.59
N ILE A 507 -13.07 -1.46 -11.70
CA ILE A 507 -14.43 -1.34 -12.23
C ILE A 507 -15.38 -2.45 -11.77
N ALA A 508 -14.92 -3.36 -10.89
CA ALA A 508 -15.69 -4.53 -10.44
C ALA A 508 -17.02 -4.15 -9.76
N ASN A 509 -17.05 -3.02 -9.05
CA ASN A 509 -18.25 -2.49 -8.40
C ASN A 509 -18.94 -1.40 -9.24
N GLY A 510 -18.88 -1.50 -10.57
CA GLY A 510 -19.47 -0.52 -11.48
C GLY A 510 -18.85 0.88 -11.36
N ALA A 511 -17.57 0.97 -11.00
CA ALA A 511 -16.89 2.22 -10.63
C ALA A 511 -17.53 2.95 -9.43
N GLY A 512 -18.03 2.20 -8.45
CA GLY A 512 -18.46 2.71 -7.15
C GLY A 512 -17.33 3.34 -6.33
N SER A 513 -17.53 3.50 -5.02
CA SER A 513 -16.49 4.00 -4.10
C SER A 513 -15.20 3.20 -4.29
N ARG A 514 -14.09 3.88 -4.59
CA ARG A 514 -12.78 3.23 -4.56
C ARG A 514 -12.38 2.99 -3.11
N ASP A 515 -11.57 1.97 -2.92
CA ASP A 515 -11.02 1.54 -1.65
C ASP A 515 -9.55 1.15 -1.81
N GLN A 516 -8.85 1.20 -0.68
CA GLN A 516 -7.53 0.67 -0.49
C GLN A 516 -7.51 0.09 0.93
N GLU A 517 -7.30 -1.22 1.03
CA GLU A 517 -7.27 -1.94 2.31
C GLU A 517 -5.82 -2.17 2.75
N SER A 518 -5.06 -3.00 2.01
CA SER A 518 -3.69 -3.38 2.38
C SER A 518 -2.64 -2.41 1.83
N VAL A 519 -2.10 -1.53 2.68
CA VAL A 519 -0.95 -0.70 2.28
C VAL A 519 0.36 -1.47 2.21
N GLY A 520 0.50 -2.54 3.01
CA GLY A 520 1.69 -3.38 2.96
C GLY A 520 1.82 -4.08 1.60
N GLU A 521 0.71 -4.55 1.02
CA GLU A 521 0.68 -5.11 -0.33
C GLU A 521 0.83 -4.05 -1.42
N ALA A 522 0.29 -2.84 -1.25
CA ALA A 522 0.51 -1.74 -2.21
C ALA A 522 2.01 -1.39 -2.31
N VAL A 523 2.68 -1.26 -1.17
CA VAL A 523 4.13 -1.04 -1.13
C VAL A 523 4.87 -2.22 -1.76
N ASN A 524 4.45 -3.46 -1.48
CA ASN A 524 5.01 -4.65 -2.13
C ASN A 524 4.78 -4.66 -3.65
N GLY A 525 3.67 -4.12 -4.13
CA GLY A 525 3.37 -3.87 -5.55
C GLY A 525 4.50 -3.16 -6.27
N TYR A 526 4.82 -1.96 -5.79
CA TYR A 526 5.89 -1.16 -6.35
C TYR A 526 7.28 -1.70 -6.02
N TYR A 527 7.44 -2.41 -4.89
CA TYR A 527 8.70 -3.05 -4.53
C TYR A 527 9.04 -4.20 -5.48
N GLY A 528 8.09 -5.09 -5.78
CA GLY A 528 8.28 -6.15 -6.78
C GLY A 528 8.61 -5.58 -8.16
N ALA A 529 7.91 -4.52 -8.57
CA ALA A 529 8.21 -3.80 -9.81
C ALA A 529 9.60 -3.14 -9.80
N MET A 530 10.03 -2.59 -8.66
CA MET A 530 11.38 -2.03 -8.47
C MET A 530 12.46 -3.09 -8.59
N LEU A 531 12.27 -4.27 -7.99
CA LEU A 531 13.20 -5.39 -8.11
C LEU A 531 13.29 -5.87 -9.56
N TRP A 532 12.16 -5.99 -10.26
CA TRP A 532 12.14 -6.34 -11.68
C TRP A 532 12.86 -5.28 -12.52
N ALA A 533 12.55 -4.00 -12.32
CA ALA A 533 13.20 -2.91 -13.03
C ALA A 533 14.72 -2.90 -12.82
N THR A 534 15.19 -3.27 -11.63
CA THR A 534 16.62 -3.35 -11.29
C THR A 534 17.36 -4.42 -12.09
N VAL A 535 16.72 -5.54 -12.44
CA VAL A 535 17.35 -6.64 -13.18
C VAL A 535 17.04 -6.62 -14.67
N ALA A 536 15.88 -6.07 -15.06
CA ALA A 536 15.34 -6.19 -16.40
C ALA A 536 15.23 -4.86 -17.16
N LEU A 537 15.23 -3.71 -16.50
CA LEU A 537 15.07 -2.40 -17.15
C LEU A 537 16.33 -1.53 -16.98
N ASP A 538 16.22 -0.24 -17.31
CA ASP A 538 17.27 0.73 -17.05
C ASP A 538 17.14 1.38 -15.66
N GLN A 539 18.20 2.07 -15.25
CA GLN A 539 18.30 2.71 -13.95
C GLN A 539 17.27 3.84 -13.75
N GLU A 540 16.82 4.52 -14.82
CA GLU A 540 15.82 5.58 -14.70
C GLU A 540 14.46 4.99 -14.31
N HIS A 541 14.07 3.86 -14.90
CA HIS A 541 12.85 3.13 -14.53
C HIS A 541 12.94 2.47 -13.15
N ALA A 542 14.10 1.92 -12.78
CA ALA A 542 14.31 1.41 -11.41
C ALA A 542 14.19 2.53 -10.37
N ASN A 543 14.75 3.71 -10.65
CA ASN A 543 14.59 4.88 -9.80
C ASN A 543 13.14 5.37 -9.76
N PHE A 544 12.42 5.36 -10.88
CA PHE A 544 10.99 5.69 -10.89
C PHE A 544 10.21 4.77 -9.95
N ALA A 545 10.44 3.45 -10.01
CA ALA A 545 9.81 2.51 -9.09
C ALA A 545 10.18 2.78 -7.62
N ARG A 546 11.44 3.18 -7.32
CA ARG A 546 11.84 3.63 -5.96
C ARG A 546 11.03 4.84 -5.48
N LEU A 547 10.70 5.78 -6.38
CA LEU A 547 9.85 6.92 -6.06
C LEU A 547 8.42 6.47 -5.72
N LEU A 548 7.84 5.55 -6.50
CA LEU A 548 6.50 5.03 -6.24
C LEU A 548 6.43 4.31 -4.88
N VAL A 549 7.44 3.48 -4.55
CA VAL A 549 7.58 2.87 -3.22
C VAL A 549 7.57 3.94 -2.12
N ALA A 550 8.37 5.00 -2.26
CA ALA A 550 8.47 6.04 -1.24
C ALA A 550 7.17 6.86 -1.08
N MET A 551 6.43 7.09 -2.17
CA MET A 551 5.13 7.74 -2.13
C MET A 551 4.10 6.89 -1.37
N GLU A 552 4.00 5.61 -1.71
CA GLU A 552 3.04 4.70 -1.07
C GLU A 552 3.34 4.53 0.43
N GLN A 553 4.63 4.40 0.79
CA GLN A 553 5.08 4.35 2.20
C GLN A 553 4.83 5.64 2.97
N HIS A 554 4.89 6.79 2.29
CA HIS A 554 4.59 8.06 2.90
C HIS A 554 3.10 8.16 3.21
N ALA A 555 2.24 7.87 2.24
CA ALA A 555 0.80 7.91 2.43
C ALA A 555 0.29 6.86 3.42
N ALA A 556 0.88 5.66 3.47
CA ALA A 556 0.61 4.64 4.49
C ALA A 556 0.79 5.20 5.92
N ARG A 557 1.92 5.86 6.19
CA ARG A 557 2.18 6.48 7.50
C ARG A 557 1.25 7.65 7.82
N VAL A 558 0.78 8.38 6.81
CA VAL A 558 -0.14 9.51 7.03
C VAL A 558 -1.56 9.01 7.30
N TYR A 559 -2.07 8.08 6.48
CA TYR A 559 -3.50 7.73 6.46
C TYR A 559 -3.85 6.40 7.15
N TRP A 560 -2.91 5.47 7.31
CA TRP A 560 -3.18 4.18 7.98
C TRP A 560 -2.60 4.08 9.38
N HIS A 561 -1.56 4.85 9.68
CA HIS A 561 -0.93 4.84 11.01
C HIS A 561 -1.54 5.97 11.84
N LEU A 562 -2.19 5.61 12.95
CA LEU A 562 -2.86 6.58 13.82
C LEU A 562 -2.03 6.80 15.09
N TYR A 563 -1.89 8.07 15.46
CA TYR A 563 -1.11 8.49 16.62
C TYR A 563 -2.04 9.18 17.62
N PRO A 564 -2.41 8.52 18.74
CA PRO A 564 -3.22 9.15 19.79
C PRO A 564 -2.63 10.46 20.32
N SER A 565 -1.30 10.58 20.28
CA SER A 565 -0.53 11.77 20.68
C SER A 565 -0.68 12.97 19.73
N ALA A 566 -1.15 12.76 18.49
CA ALA A 566 -1.26 13.82 17.50
C ALA A 566 -2.33 14.86 17.90
N GLY A 567 -2.03 16.13 17.66
CA GLY A 567 -2.92 17.25 17.97
C GLY A 567 -4.12 17.29 17.02
N LYS A 568 -5.30 17.67 17.54
CA LYS A 568 -6.52 17.88 16.72
C LYS A 568 -6.37 18.98 15.66
N ASP A 569 -5.50 19.96 15.94
CA ASP A 569 -5.25 21.13 15.08
C ASP A 569 -3.93 20.99 14.29
N ASP A 570 -3.28 19.81 14.36
CA ASP A 570 -2.07 19.54 13.57
C ASP A 570 -2.45 19.50 12.08
N PRO A 571 -1.92 20.42 11.25
CA PRO A 571 -2.25 20.45 9.84
C PRO A 571 -1.71 19.24 9.07
N THR A 572 -0.86 18.40 9.64
CA THR A 572 -0.37 17.16 9.03
C THR A 572 -1.06 15.91 9.56
N ASN A 573 -1.94 16.03 10.54
CA ASN A 573 -2.80 14.93 11.01
C ASN A 573 -4.09 14.84 10.18
N PRO A 574 -4.38 13.71 9.50
CA PRO A 574 -5.63 13.58 8.75
C PRO A 574 -6.87 13.37 9.61
N TYR A 575 -6.74 12.92 10.86
CA TYR A 575 -7.87 12.53 11.69
C TYR A 575 -7.93 13.36 12.98
N PRO A 576 -8.65 14.50 13.00
CA PRO A 576 -8.73 15.38 14.17
C PRO A 576 -9.48 14.76 15.37
N GLU A 577 -10.33 13.75 15.14
CA GLU A 577 -11.10 13.03 16.16
C GLU A 577 -10.20 12.12 17.01
N ALA A 578 -10.17 12.34 18.33
CA ALA A 578 -9.30 11.60 19.24
C ALA A 578 -9.69 10.11 19.32
N GLU A 579 -10.99 9.84 19.39
CA GLU A 579 -11.55 8.49 19.46
C GLU A 579 -11.21 7.65 18.22
N PHE A 580 -11.09 8.31 17.06
CA PHE A 580 -10.65 7.64 15.84
C PHE A 580 -9.16 7.27 15.93
N ARG A 581 -8.32 8.18 16.43
CA ARG A 581 -6.88 7.91 16.59
C ARG A 581 -6.57 6.82 17.62
N ASP A 582 -7.44 6.62 18.60
CA ASP A 582 -7.34 5.51 19.57
C ASP A 582 -7.56 4.12 18.95
N LEU A 583 -7.97 4.04 17.67
CA LEU A 583 -7.99 2.79 16.89
C LEU A 583 -6.59 2.35 16.46
N ILE A 584 -5.57 3.21 16.57
CA ILE A 584 -4.14 2.98 16.26
C ILE A 584 -3.82 2.70 14.79
N THR A 585 -4.72 2.07 14.05
CA THR A 585 -4.55 1.76 12.65
C THR A 585 -5.88 1.71 11.91
N VAL A 586 -5.86 2.13 10.65
CA VAL A 586 -7.00 2.03 9.73
C VAL A 586 -6.95 0.69 9.00
N GLY A 587 -8.11 0.07 8.78
CA GLY A 587 -8.24 -1.11 7.92
C GLY A 587 -8.50 -0.70 6.48
N ASN A 588 -9.49 0.16 6.26
CA ASN A 588 -9.91 0.61 4.93
C ASN A 588 -9.93 2.14 4.83
N VAL A 589 -9.31 2.66 3.77
CA VAL A 589 -9.53 4.03 3.28
C VAL A 589 -10.32 3.94 2.00
N MET A 590 -11.49 4.57 1.95
CA MET A 590 -12.35 4.65 0.78
C MET A 590 -12.60 6.10 0.39
N ASP A 591 -13.20 6.30 -0.79
CA ASP A 591 -13.64 7.64 -1.21
C ASP A 591 -14.64 8.27 -0.21
N TRP A 592 -15.52 7.45 0.39
CA TRP A 592 -16.65 7.91 1.22
C TRP A 592 -16.60 7.49 2.69
N GLN A 593 -15.64 6.67 3.09
CA GLN A 593 -15.52 6.20 4.46
C GLN A 593 -14.09 5.79 4.77
N THR A 594 -13.71 5.86 6.04
CA THR A 594 -12.41 5.42 6.51
C THR A 594 -12.53 4.84 7.90
N GLY A 595 -11.80 3.78 8.20
CA GLY A 595 -11.71 3.27 9.57
C GLY A 595 -11.24 1.84 9.72
N ALA A 596 -11.33 1.35 10.95
CA ALA A 596 -10.73 0.10 11.41
C ALA A 596 -11.69 -1.08 11.22
N TRP A 597 -11.86 -1.50 9.96
CA TRP A 597 -12.55 -2.73 9.58
C TRP A 597 -11.95 -3.29 8.29
N LEU A 598 -12.24 -4.56 8.04
CA LEU A 598 -11.85 -5.32 6.86
C LEU A 598 -13.11 -5.81 6.14
N PHE A 599 -12.96 -6.26 4.90
CA PHE A 599 -14.09 -6.83 4.15
C PHE A 599 -14.70 -8.10 4.78
N TRP A 600 -14.00 -8.72 5.74
CA TRP A 600 -14.44 -9.95 6.41
C TRP A 600 -14.53 -9.85 7.93
N GLY A 601 -14.18 -8.73 8.54
CA GLY A 601 -14.07 -8.67 10.00
C GLY A 601 -13.56 -7.34 10.55
N ALA A 602 -13.36 -7.29 11.87
CA ALA A 602 -12.86 -6.12 12.59
C ALA A 602 -11.93 -6.50 13.76
N GLU A 603 -11.30 -7.66 13.66
CA GLU A 603 -10.30 -8.17 14.58
C GLU A 603 -9.04 -7.28 14.52
N LYS A 604 -8.61 -6.76 15.66
CA LYS A 604 -7.52 -5.78 15.74
C LYS A 604 -6.21 -6.32 15.17
N VAL A 605 -5.90 -7.59 15.43
CA VAL A 605 -4.70 -8.26 14.95
C VAL A 605 -4.70 -8.37 13.43
N GLN A 606 -5.87 -8.61 12.82
CA GLN A 606 -5.99 -8.72 11.36
C GLN A 606 -5.93 -7.34 10.71
N ILE A 607 -6.64 -6.35 11.27
CA ILE A 607 -6.59 -4.96 10.79
C ILE A 607 -5.14 -4.47 10.79
N ALA A 608 -4.41 -4.65 11.88
CA ALA A 608 -3.01 -4.24 11.97
C ALA A 608 -2.10 -5.05 11.03
N ALA A 609 -2.25 -6.37 10.99
CA ALA A 609 -1.37 -7.23 10.20
C ALA A 609 -1.47 -6.97 8.69
N ILE A 610 -2.65 -6.61 8.18
CA ILE A 610 -2.86 -6.27 6.76
C ILE A 610 -2.07 -5.05 6.31
N GLN A 611 -1.80 -4.11 7.22
CA GLN A 611 -0.99 -2.93 6.90
C GLN A 611 0.52 -3.21 6.93
N ILE A 612 0.91 -4.39 7.43
CA ILE A 612 2.30 -4.78 7.62
C ILE A 612 2.71 -5.84 6.58
N LEU A 613 1.85 -6.82 6.31
CA LEU A 613 2.12 -7.90 5.36
C LEU A 613 2.19 -7.37 3.91
N PRO A 614 3.02 -7.97 3.05
CA PRO A 614 3.99 -9.02 3.36
C PRO A 614 5.21 -8.47 4.11
N VAL A 615 5.84 -9.33 4.93
CA VAL A 615 7.05 -8.99 5.68
C VAL A 615 8.24 -8.89 4.71
N THR A 616 8.59 -7.67 4.33
CA THR A 616 9.70 -7.38 3.41
C THR A 616 10.61 -6.30 3.98
N PRO A 617 11.92 -6.30 3.64
CA PRO A 617 12.86 -5.31 4.16
C PRO A 617 12.44 -3.85 3.91
N VAL A 618 11.81 -3.58 2.77
CA VAL A 618 11.47 -2.21 2.36
C VAL A 618 10.45 -1.57 3.30
N ASN A 619 9.57 -2.36 3.92
CA ASN A 619 8.52 -1.87 4.81
C ASN A 619 9.05 -1.37 6.16
N GLU A 620 10.30 -1.65 6.54
CA GLU A 620 10.84 -1.22 7.83
C GLU A 620 10.79 0.30 8.05
N VAL A 621 10.78 1.07 6.96
CA VAL A 621 10.72 2.53 7.00
C VAL A 621 9.36 3.06 7.44
N MET A 622 8.32 2.23 7.40
CA MET A 622 6.97 2.55 7.87
C MET A 622 6.82 2.30 9.38
N TYR A 623 7.64 1.43 9.96
CA TYR A 623 7.49 0.90 11.32
C TYR A 623 8.17 1.79 12.37
N ASP A 624 7.74 3.04 12.51
CA ASP A 624 8.27 3.90 13.56
C ASP A 624 7.96 3.35 14.97
N ALA A 625 8.80 3.73 15.94
CA ALA A 625 8.74 3.17 17.28
C ALA A 625 7.44 3.48 18.03
N GLU A 626 6.83 4.64 17.81
CA GLU A 626 5.58 4.98 18.49
C GLU A 626 4.45 4.09 17.96
N TRP A 627 4.30 4.02 16.65
CA TRP A 627 3.23 3.26 16.03
C TRP A 627 3.32 1.77 16.35
N VAL A 628 4.49 1.13 16.24
CA VAL A 628 4.60 -0.32 16.50
C VAL A 628 4.37 -0.69 17.97
N ASN A 629 4.78 0.18 18.91
CA ASN A 629 4.49 -0.02 20.34
C ASN A 629 2.99 0.11 20.62
N ASN A 630 2.33 1.08 19.98
CA ASN A 630 0.88 1.26 20.08
C ASN A 630 0.14 0.07 19.48
N VAL A 631 0.54 -0.42 18.28
CA VAL A 631 -0.08 -1.59 17.64
C VAL A 631 0.07 -2.83 18.51
N PHE A 632 1.27 -3.10 19.03
CA PHE A 632 1.51 -4.25 19.90
C PHE A 632 0.63 -4.21 21.16
N SER A 633 0.51 -3.05 21.79
CA SER A 633 -0.36 -2.84 22.96
C SER A 633 -1.85 -2.97 22.61
N TYR A 634 -2.26 -2.38 21.49
CA TYR A 634 -3.64 -2.38 20.99
C TYR A 634 -4.16 -3.78 20.68
N THR A 635 -3.28 -4.62 20.11
CA THR A 635 -3.58 -6.01 19.70
C THR A 635 -3.35 -7.04 20.81
N MET A 636 -2.75 -6.67 21.95
CA MET A 636 -2.37 -7.59 23.03
C MET A 636 -3.47 -8.56 23.50
N PRO A 637 -4.76 -8.16 23.65
CA PRO A 637 -5.81 -9.10 24.02
C PRO A 637 -6.03 -10.24 23.00
N GLU A 638 -5.74 -9.98 21.73
CA GLU A 638 -5.86 -10.95 20.63
C GLU A 638 -4.57 -11.75 20.44
N LEU A 639 -3.40 -11.12 20.63
CA LEU A 639 -2.09 -11.79 20.56
C LEU A 639 -1.95 -12.92 21.58
N THR A 640 -2.49 -12.73 22.79
CA THR A 640 -2.43 -13.72 23.89
C THR A 640 -3.50 -14.80 23.81
N SER A 641 -4.44 -14.69 22.86
CA SER A 641 -5.52 -15.66 22.69
C SER A 641 -5.15 -16.73 21.66
N ALA A 642 -5.47 -17.98 21.96
CA ALA A 642 -5.31 -19.11 21.04
C ALA A 642 -6.33 -19.11 19.89
N SER A 643 -7.36 -18.25 19.95
CA SER A 643 -8.38 -18.16 18.90
C SER A 643 -7.91 -17.47 17.62
N TYR A 644 -6.79 -16.72 17.70
CA TYR A 644 -6.22 -16.02 16.56
C TYR A 644 -5.00 -16.77 16.04
N ALA A 645 -4.95 -16.96 14.73
CA ALA A 645 -3.89 -17.73 14.08
C ALA A 645 -2.51 -17.08 14.26
N ASP A 646 -1.50 -17.93 14.47
CA ASP A 646 -0.10 -17.52 14.60
C ASP A 646 0.40 -16.78 13.34
N SER A 647 -0.15 -17.09 12.17
CA SER A 647 0.15 -16.38 10.92
C SER A 647 -0.04 -14.86 11.05
N TRP A 648 -1.12 -14.41 11.69
CA TRP A 648 -1.38 -12.97 11.91
C TRP A 648 -0.46 -12.40 12.99
N LYS A 649 -0.22 -13.16 14.06
CA LYS A 649 0.67 -12.74 15.17
C LYS A 649 2.12 -12.54 14.69
N SER A 650 2.59 -13.40 13.79
CA SER A 650 3.94 -13.32 13.21
C SER A 650 4.21 -11.95 12.60
N VAL A 651 3.26 -11.44 11.83
CA VAL A 651 3.36 -10.14 11.18
C VAL A 651 3.46 -9.00 12.20
N ILE A 652 2.70 -9.06 13.29
CA ILE A 652 2.78 -8.07 14.37
C ILE A 652 4.14 -8.11 15.07
N TYR A 653 4.66 -9.30 15.35
CA TYR A 653 5.98 -9.46 15.98
C TYR A 653 7.11 -8.96 15.08
N ALA A 654 7.04 -9.21 13.77
CA ALA A 654 7.96 -8.65 12.80
C ALA A 654 7.99 -7.12 12.85
N ALA A 655 6.84 -6.44 12.78
CA ALA A 655 6.79 -4.97 12.90
C ALA A 655 7.31 -4.49 14.25
N TYR A 656 6.88 -5.11 15.35
CA TYR A 656 7.27 -4.77 16.72
C TYR A 656 8.78 -4.87 16.95
N SER A 657 9.44 -5.82 16.28
CA SER A 657 10.88 -6.00 16.36
C SER A 657 11.69 -4.76 15.91
N ASN A 658 11.08 -3.86 15.12
CA ASN A 658 11.75 -2.63 14.71
C ASN A 658 12.08 -1.68 15.89
N ALA A 659 11.31 -1.78 16.98
CA ALA A 659 11.55 -1.06 18.24
C ALA A 659 12.07 -1.98 19.36
N ASN A 660 11.58 -3.22 19.45
CA ASN A 660 11.86 -4.14 20.56
C ASN A 660 12.29 -5.53 20.06
N PRO A 661 13.47 -5.67 19.43
CA PRO A 661 13.84 -6.90 18.73
C PRO A 661 14.01 -8.12 19.65
N GLN A 662 14.53 -7.95 20.87
CA GLN A 662 14.68 -9.06 21.82
C GLN A 662 13.32 -9.61 22.28
N GLU A 663 12.38 -8.72 22.60
CA GLU A 663 11.05 -9.12 23.04
C GLU A 663 10.29 -9.77 21.88
N ALA A 664 10.31 -9.15 20.70
CA ALA A 664 9.71 -9.73 19.50
C ALA A 664 10.27 -11.13 19.18
N ALA A 665 11.58 -11.34 19.33
CA ALA A 665 12.18 -12.66 19.16
C ALA A 665 11.65 -13.68 20.17
N ALA A 666 11.48 -13.29 21.43
CA ALA A 666 10.93 -14.16 22.47
C ALA A 666 9.46 -14.53 22.19
N TRP A 667 8.64 -13.59 21.72
CA TRP A 667 7.26 -13.84 21.30
C TRP A 667 7.20 -14.73 20.05
N SER A 668 8.02 -14.43 19.04
CA SER A 668 8.09 -15.19 17.79
C SER A 668 8.55 -16.64 18.01
N ALA A 669 9.31 -16.94 19.07
CA ALA A 669 9.75 -18.30 19.38
C ALA A 669 8.60 -19.24 19.78
N ASN A 670 7.43 -18.70 20.13
CA ASN A 670 6.24 -19.46 20.50
C ASN A 670 5.29 -19.72 19.32
N LEU A 671 5.59 -19.19 18.14
CA LEU A 671 4.76 -19.40 16.95
C LEU A 671 4.94 -20.81 16.39
N SER A 672 3.85 -21.37 15.90
CA SER A 672 3.82 -22.68 15.25
C SER A 672 3.43 -22.64 13.76
N ASP A 673 2.91 -21.49 13.31
CA ASP A 673 2.48 -21.25 11.94
C ASP A 673 2.78 -19.81 11.49
N TRP A 674 3.12 -19.64 10.22
CA TRP A 674 3.43 -18.34 9.58
C TRP A 674 2.51 -18.04 8.40
N GLY A 675 1.52 -18.92 8.14
CA GLY A 675 0.63 -18.83 7.00
C GLY A 675 1.35 -19.07 5.67
N SER A 676 0.67 -18.74 4.57
CA SER A 676 1.22 -18.91 3.22
C SER A 676 2.10 -17.73 2.77
N GLY A 677 1.82 -16.52 3.24
CA GLY A 677 2.49 -15.28 2.82
C GLY A 677 3.76 -14.92 3.60
N ASN A 678 4.18 -15.73 4.58
CA ASN A 678 5.42 -15.55 5.33
C ASN A 678 6.08 -16.93 5.56
N THR A 679 7.32 -16.94 6.04
CA THR A 679 8.01 -18.18 6.44
C THR A 679 8.70 -17.99 7.77
N TYR A 680 8.97 -19.11 8.47
CA TYR A 680 9.77 -19.10 9.70
C TYR A 680 11.11 -18.37 9.48
N MET A 681 11.80 -18.63 8.37
CA MET A 681 13.08 -17.99 8.09
C MET A 681 12.96 -16.52 7.75
N ASN A 682 11.94 -16.13 6.99
CA ASN A 682 11.75 -14.72 6.68
C ASN A 682 11.44 -13.91 7.96
N GLU A 683 10.63 -14.47 8.87
CA GLU A 683 10.34 -13.91 10.18
C GLU A 683 11.62 -13.75 11.03
N LEU A 684 12.35 -14.84 11.25
CA LEU A 684 13.58 -14.84 12.06
C LEU A 684 14.64 -13.91 11.46
N TYR A 685 14.81 -13.94 10.13
CA TYR A 685 15.72 -13.04 9.43
C TYR A 685 15.34 -11.58 9.63
N PHE A 686 14.04 -11.24 9.48
CA PHE A 686 13.57 -9.87 9.64
C PHE A 686 13.87 -9.35 11.05
N ILE A 687 13.51 -10.10 12.09
CA ILE A 687 13.77 -9.77 13.50
C ILE A 687 15.27 -9.63 13.76
N SER A 688 16.09 -10.55 13.22
CA SER A 688 17.54 -10.56 13.45
C SER A 688 18.31 -9.40 12.81
N THR A 689 17.68 -8.65 11.89
CA THR A 689 18.29 -7.54 11.15
C THR A 689 17.77 -6.17 11.60
N ARG A 690 17.03 -6.12 12.70
CA ARG A 690 16.50 -4.87 13.28
C ARG A 690 17.59 -4.07 14.01
N PRO A 691 17.39 -2.75 14.20
CA PRO A 691 18.29 -1.95 15.02
C PRO A 691 18.42 -2.51 16.45
N ASN A 692 19.64 -2.90 16.85
CA ASN A 692 19.93 -3.45 18.18
C ASN A 692 20.77 -2.46 19.03
N GLN A 693 20.14 -1.38 19.48
CA GLN A 693 20.86 -0.26 20.13
C GLN A 693 21.46 -0.63 21.50
N ASN A 694 20.87 -1.59 22.21
CA ASN A 694 21.33 -2.01 23.54
C ASN A 694 22.43 -3.09 23.50
N GLY A 695 22.73 -3.63 22.30
CA GLY A 695 23.73 -4.67 22.08
C GLY A 695 23.43 -6.02 22.74
N GLN A 696 22.22 -6.24 23.25
CA GLN A 696 21.84 -7.51 23.87
C GLN A 696 21.53 -8.55 22.78
N PRO A 697 21.85 -9.84 23.01
CA PRO A 697 21.50 -10.90 22.07
C PRO A 697 20.02 -10.85 21.69
N ILE A 698 19.71 -10.75 20.39
CA ILE A 698 18.33 -10.83 19.89
C ILE A 698 17.78 -12.24 20.08
N CYS A 699 18.55 -13.28 19.75
CA CYS A 699 18.14 -14.67 19.88
C CYS A 699 18.79 -15.32 21.12
N ALA A 700 18.12 -15.27 22.27
CA ALA A 700 18.60 -15.92 23.50
C ALA A 700 18.01 -17.33 23.69
N ALA A 701 18.83 -18.29 24.17
CA ALA A 701 18.35 -19.56 24.74
C ALA A 701 18.16 -19.41 26.26
N SER A 702 17.34 -20.25 26.91
CA SER A 702 17.04 -20.19 28.36
C SER A 702 18.27 -20.26 29.29
N GLY A 703 19.45 -20.62 28.76
CA GLY A 703 20.76 -20.29 29.34
C GLY A 703 21.30 -21.26 30.38
N LYS A 704 20.61 -22.37 30.70
CA LYS A 704 21.07 -23.36 31.70
C LYS A 704 21.51 -24.70 31.08
N TYR A 705 22.72 -25.13 31.41
CA TYR A 705 23.30 -26.42 31.04
C TYR A 705 23.08 -27.47 32.13
N ILE A 706 22.97 -28.75 31.71
CA ILE A 706 22.83 -29.89 32.61
C ILE A 706 24.17 -30.24 33.24
N VAL A 707 24.19 -30.41 34.56
CA VAL A 707 25.34 -30.85 35.34
C VAL A 707 24.93 -31.90 36.37
N SER A 708 25.77 -32.90 36.59
CA SER A 708 25.60 -33.91 37.63
C SER A 708 26.47 -33.63 38.85
N ALA A 709 25.94 -34.00 40.01
CA ALA A 709 26.68 -34.09 41.25
C ALA A 709 27.90 -35.04 41.14
N ALA A 710 28.82 -34.97 42.12
CA ALA A 710 30.05 -35.76 42.16
C ALA A 710 29.80 -37.25 41.85
N ASN A 711 30.71 -37.86 41.08
CA ASN A 711 30.64 -39.24 40.58
C ASN A 711 29.45 -39.58 39.65
N GLY A 712 28.81 -38.57 39.06
CA GLY A 712 27.65 -38.73 38.16
C GLY A 712 26.34 -39.03 38.90
N GLY A 713 26.20 -38.44 40.08
CA GLY A 713 24.97 -38.49 40.88
C GLY A 713 23.81 -37.74 40.22
N GLN A 714 23.02 -37.05 41.03
CA GLN A 714 21.81 -36.35 40.58
C GLN A 714 22.10 -35.32 39.48
N LEU A 715 21.25 -35.28 38.45
CA LEU A 715 21.30 -34.34 37.34
C LEU A 715 20.49 -33.08 37.65
N SER A 716 21.05 -31.91 37.35
CA SER A 716 20.39 -30.62 37.52
C SER A 716 20.71 -29.65 36.37
N ALA A 717 19.73 -28.82 35.98
CA ALA A 717 19.90 -27.70 35.05
C ALA A 717 20.34 -26.44 35.82
N SER A 718 21.58 -26.42 36.31
CA SER A 718 22.04 -25.38 37.25
C SER A 718 23.16 -24.47 36.71
N SER A 719 23.94 -24.92 35.72
CA SER A 719 25.08 -24.15 35.20
C SER A 719 24.67 -23.12 34.15
N ASN A 720 25.25 -21.93 34.17
CA ASN A 720 25.13 -20.93 33.09
C ASN A 720 26.21 -21.07 32.00
N SER A 721 27.10 -22.04 32.15
CA SER A 721 28.36 -22.17 31.38
C SER A 721 28.44 -23.55 30.74
N SER A 722 28.72 -23.57 29.44
CA SER A 722 28.95 -24.81 28.67
C SER A 722 30.20 -25.54 29.12
N ASN A 723 31.19 -24.83 29.69
CA ASN A 723 32.42 -25.45 30.18
C ASN A 723 32.19 -26.36 31.38
N ASP A 724 31.14 -26.08 32.16
CA ASP A 724 30.76 -26.86 33.34
C ASP A 724 29.70 -27.91 33.00
N ALA A 725 29.22 -27.93 31.75
CA ALA A 725 28.18 -28.82 31.29
C ALA A 725 28.66 -30.27 31.23
N ASP A 726 27.78 -31.18 31.60
CA ASP A 726 28.02 -32.59 31.38
C ASP A 726 27.84 -32.94 29.90
N ILE A 727 28.80 -33.69 29.37
CA ILE A 727 28.76 -34.24 28.02
C ILE A 727 28.13 -35.63 28.09
N PHE A 728 27.15 -35.87 27.22
CA PHE A 728 26.49 -37.17 27.10
C PHE A 728 26.74 -37.76 25.71
N SER A 729 27.20 -39.01 25.66
CA SER A 729 27.13 -39.81 24.45
C SER A 729 25.78 -40.51 24.37
N SER A 730 25.12 -40.41 23.23
CA SER A 730 23.87 -41.11 22.96
C SER A 730 24.05 -42.17 21.89
N VAL A 731 23.53 -43.37 22.15
CA VAL A 731 23.41 -44.44 21.16
C VAL A 731 21.94 -44.52 20.78
N TYR A 732 21.66 -44.40 19.48
CA TYR A 732 20.32 -44.56 18.96
C TYR A 732 19.82 -46.00 19.19
N VAL A 733 18.58 -46.11 19.65
CA VAL A 733 17.81 -47.35 19.72
C VAL A 733 16.51 -47.08 18.94
N PRO A 734 15.91 -48.02 18.20
CA PRO A 734 14.64 -47.75 17.53
C PRO A 734 13.59 -47.19 18.50
N ASN A 735 13.11 -45.97 18.24
CA ASN A 735 12.20 -45.18 19.08
C ASN A 735 12.73 -44.71 20.45
N ALA A 736 14.02 -44.85 20.74
CA ALA A 736 14.64 -44.39 21.99
C ALA A 736 16.15 -44.09 21.83
N GLY A 737 16.81 -43.74 22.91
CA GLY A 737 18.26 -43.62 22.98
C GLY A 737 18.71 -43.80 24.41
N THR A 738 19.98 -44.12 24.59
CA THR A 738 20.62 -44.03 25.91
C THR A 738 21.24 -42.65 26.07
N LEU A 739 21.38 -42.20 27.32
CA LEU A 739 22.23 -41.05 27.65
C LEU A 739 23.33 -41.57 28.55
N GLN A 740 24.56 -41.67 28.04
CA GLN A 740 25.71 -42.07 28.84
C GLN A 740 26.52 -40.84 29.16
N LEU A 741 26.72 -40.58 30.45
CA LEU A 741 27.51 -39.47 30.92
C LEU A 741 29.00 -39.75 30.69
N ALA A 742 29.64 -38.89 29.89
CA ALA A 742 31.03 -39.11 29.44
C ALA A 742 32.04 -39.12 30.60
N LYS A 743 31.78 -38.37 31.68
CA LYS A 743 32.75 -38.21 32.78
C LYS A 743 32.90 -39.44 33.67
N ASN A 744 31.88 -40.30 33.76
CA ASN A 744 31.92 -41.51 34.57
C ASN A 744 31.58 -42.80 33.80
N ASN A 745 31.28 -42.70 32.50
CA ASN A 745 30.86 -43.79 31.63
C ASN A 745 29.60 -44.53 32.13
N GLN A 746 28.76 -43.88 32.94
CA GLN A 746 27.52 -44.46 33.43
C GLN A 746 26.32 -43.88 32.67
N TYR A 747 25.30 -44.71 32.50
CA TYR A 747 24.04 -44.34 31.88
C TYR A 747 23.13 -43.63 32.86
N VAL A 748 22.46 -42.59 32.36
CA VAL A 748 21.37 -41.89 33.04
C VAL A 748 20.24 -42.88 33.29
N THR A 749 19.85 -43.02 34.55
CA THR A 749 18.80 -43.90 35.05
C THR A 749 17.59 -43.06 35.47
N ALA A 750 16.42 -43.40 34.93
CA ALA A 750 15.14 -42.86 35.39
C ALA A 750 14.78 -43.40 36.78
N ASP A 751 14.14 -42.59 37.61
CA ASP A 751 13.65 -43.03 38.92
C ASP A 751 12.37 -43.86 38.78
N GLN A 752 12.24 -44.88 39.64
CA GLN A 752 11.11 -45.80 39.59
C GLN A 752 9.79 -45.15 39.97
N SER A 753 9.79 -44.30 40.99
CA SER A 753 8.60 -43.57 41.44
C SER A 753 8.33 -42.31 40.59
N GLY A 754 9.39 -41.76 39.99
CA GLY A 754 9.44 -40.44 39.40
C GLY A 754 9.67 -39.32 40.43
N ALA A 755 9.69 -39.63 41.73
CA ALA A 755 9.81 -38.66 42.81
C ALA A 755 11.26 -38.24 43.10
N TYR A 756 12.24 -38.97 42.56
CA TYR A 756 13.66 -38.68 42.75
C TYR A 756 14.34 -38.25 41.46
N SER A 757 15.44 -37.51 41.61
CA SER A 757 16.20 -37.00 40.48
C SER A 757 16.86 -38.12 39.67
N LEU A 758 16.88 -37.95 38.34
CA LEU A 758 17.65 -38.77 37.42
C LEU A 758 19.13 -38.73 37.80
N SER A 759 19.82 -39.86 37.68
CA SER A 759 21.25 -39.96 37.98
C SER A 759 21.97 -40.87 36.99
N ALA A 760 23.22 -40.56 36.66
CA ALA A 760 24.04 -41.39 35.78
C ALA A 760 24.75 -42.47 36.61
N ALA A 761 24.04 -43.55 36.96
CA ALA A 761 24.43 -44.47 38.04
C ALA A 761 24.60 -45.95 37.62
N ARG A 762 24.50 -46.26 36.32
CA ARG A 762 24.53 -47.65 35.82
C ARG A 762 25.59 -47.85 34.74
N ALA A 763 26.41 -48.89 34.89
CA ALA A 763 27.46 -49.21 33.91
C ALA A 763 26.93 -49.88 32.63
N ILE A 764 25.72 -50.45 32.68
CA ILE A 764 25.08 -51.16 31.57
C ILE A 764 23.67 -50.59 31.43
N ALA A 765 23.29 -50.22 30.21
CA ALA A 765 21.95 -49.71 29.93
C ALA A 765 20.92 -50.84 29.84
N ASP A 766 19.87 -50.75 30.65
CA ASP A 766 18.67 -51.57 30.54
C ASP A 766 17.44 -50.66 30.38
N THR A 767 16.26 -51.13 30.80
CA THR A 767 14.96 -50.52 30.56
C THR A 767 14.85 -49.13 31.22
N TRP A 768 15.53 -48.91 32.34
CA TRP A 768 15.53 -47.64 33.08
C TRP A 768 16.50 -46.60 32.53
N GLU A 769 17.40 -47.00 31.64
CA GLU A 769 18.43 -46.15 31.03
C GLU A 769 18.09 -45.74 29.58
N ARG A 770 16.89 -46.11 29.13
CA ARG A 770 16.38 -45.81 27.78
C ARG A 770 15.39 -44.66 27.84
N PHE A 771 15.61 -43.67 26.98
CA PHE A 771 14.76 -42.50 26.86
C PHE A 771 14.26 -42.34 25.44
N ILE A 772 12.97 -42.08 25.30
CA ILE A 772 12.35 -41.69 24.05
C ILE A 772 12.54 -40.18 23.93
N ILE A 773 13.42 -39.76 23.02
CA ILE A 773 13.69 -38.36 22.73
C ILE A 773 12.95 -38.00 21.46
N ARG A 774 12.03 -37.04 21.55
CA ARG A 774 11.19 -36.61 20.43
C ARG A 774 11.09 -35.10 20.43
N GLN A 775 10.83 -34.52 19.27
CA GLN A 775 10.46 -33.12 19.19
C GLN A 775 9.28 -32.88 20.14
N LYS A 776 9.40 -31.94 21.08
CA LYS A 776 8.34 -31.66 22.04
C LYS A 776 7.16 -31.02 21.29
N ILE A 777 5.97 -31.58 21.50
CA ILE A 777 4.74 -31.05 20.92
C ILE A 777 4.52 -29.61 21.44
N GLY A 778 4.32 -28.66 20.53
CA GLY A 778 4.10 -27.25 20.86
C GLY A 778 5.36 -26.41 21.13
N GLU A 779 6.56 -26.95 20.87
CA GLU A 779 7.83 -26.22 21.06
C GLU A 779 8.63 -26.07 19.76
N SER A 780 9.55 -25.10 19.74
CA SER A 780 10.46 -24.84 18.60
C SER A 780 11.33 -26.05 18.20
N GLN A 781 11.67 -26.15 16.91
CA GLN A 781 12.47 -27.25 16.37
C GLN A 781 13.84 -27.36 17.07
N GLY A 782 14.23 -28.59 17.42
CA GLY A 782 15.47 -28.82 18.19
C GLY A 782 15.28 -28.73 19.71
N VAL A 783 14.04 -28.47 20.16
CA VAL A 783 13.60 -28.65 21.55
C VAL A 783 12.92 -30.01 21.67
N TYR A 784 13.51 -30.87 22.48
CA TYR A 784 13.07 -32.24 22.63
C TYR A 784 12.40 -32.47 23.97
N SER A 785 11.31 -33.25 23.96
CA SER A 785 10.78 -33.90 25.14
C SER A 785 11.57 -35.19 25.35
N ILE A 786 11.87 -35.50 26.60
CA ILE A 786 12.57 -36.72 26.99
C ILE A 786 11.59 -37.53 27.82
N LYS A 787 11.27 -38.74 27.39
CA LYS A 787 10.34 -39.66 28.09
C LYS A 787 11.07 -40.92 28.52
N ALA A 788 10.99 -41.27 29.80
CA ALA A 788 11.56 -42.52 30.31
C ALA A 788 10.81 -43.72 29.71
N ALA A 789 11.53 -44.64 29.06
CA ALA A 789 10.91 -45.82 28.43
C ALA A 789 10.34 -46.80 29.47
N SER A 790 10.89 -46.81 30.69
CA SER A 790 10.52 -47.73 31.77
C SER A 790 9.12 -47.50 32.34
N ASN A 791 8.78 -46.25 32.66
CA ASN A 791 7.52 -45.89 33.30
C ASN A 791 6.65 -44.95 32.47
N GLY A 792 7.10 -44.59 31.26
CA GLY A 792 6.34 -43.75 30.33
C GLY A 792 6.12 -42.32 30.81
N LYS A 793 6.85 -41.84 31.83
CA LYS A 793 6.76 -40.48 32.32
C LYS A 793 7.78 -39.56 31.64
N TYR A 794 7.43 -38.28 31.52
CA TYR A 794 8.27 -37.26 30.89
C TYR A 794 9.21 -36.59 31.90
N VAL A 795 10.40 -36.24 31.43
CA VAL A 795 11.43 -35.56 32.21
C VAL A 795 11.07 -34.07 32.34
N ARG A 796 11.12 -33.57 33.57
CA ARG A 796 10.92 -32.17 33.92
C ARG A 796 12.10 -31.67 34.73
N VAL A 797 12.35 -30.38 34.61
CA VAL A 797 13.19 -29.61 35.54
C VAL A 797 12.26 -29.01 36.58
N VAL A 798 12.42 -29.41 37.84
CA VAL A 798 11.62 -28.87 38.96
C VAL A 798 12.29 -27.63 39.56
N GLY A 799 11.61 -26.95 40.49
CA GLY A 799 11.97 -25.60 40.94
C GLY A 799 13.38 -25.43 41.53
N ASP A 800 14.03 -26.50 41.98
CA ASP A 800 15.42 -26.49 42.47
C ASP A 800 16.45 -26.79 41.36
N GLY A 801 15.99 -26.94 40.11
CA GLY A 801 16.80 -27.25 38.95
C GLY A 801 17.04 -28.74 38.74
N THR A 802 16.60 -29.64 39.63
CA THR A 802 16.81 -31.09 39.46
C THR A 802 15.94 -31.66 38.34
N LEU A 803 16.46 -32.69 37.65
CA LEU A 803 15.74 -33.41 36.61
C LEU A 803 15.01 -34.59 37.23
N VAL A 804 13.69 -34.67 37.05
CA VAL A 804 12.82 -35.77 37.53
C VAL A 804 11.94 -36.30 36.40
N ASN A 805 11.58 -37.59 36.42
CA ASN A 805 10.68 -38.21 35.42
C ASN A 805 9.27 -38.44 35.99
N ASP A 806 8.56 -37.38 36.37
CA ASP A 806 7.20 -37.46 36.93
C ASP A 806 6.10 -36.88 36.04
N GLY A 807 6.43 -36.28 34.88
CA GLY A 807 5.44 -35.75 33.95
C GLY A 807 4.52 -36.84 33.40
N ALA A 808 3.20 -36.68 33.56
CA ALA A 808 2.22 -37.68 33.15
C ALA A 808 1.90 -37.59 31.65
N VAL A 809 1.95 -36.38 31.09
CA VAL A 809 1.76 -36.09 29.67
C VAL A 809 2.92 -35.26 29.13
N GLU A 810 3.05 -35.19 27.80
CA GLU A 810 4.15 -34.47 27.15
C GLU A 810 4.15 -32.96 27.43
N ASN A 811 2.96 -32.38 27.66
CA ASN A 811 2.83 -30.98 28.05
C ASN A 811 3.55 -30.69 29.36
N ASP A 812 3.63 -31.66 30.28
CA ASP A 812 4.32 -31.50 31.56
C ASP A 812 5.85 -31.43 31.37
N ALA A 813 6.39 -32.01 30.28
CA ALA A 813 7.83 -32.15 30.05
C ALA A 813 8.55 -30.80 29.98
N THR A 814 9.80 -30.72 30.45
CA THR A 814 10.67 -29.59 30.10
C THR A 814 11.23 -29.78 28.69
N GLY A 815 11.36 -28.69 27.94
CA GLY A 815 12.02 -28.70 26.63
C GLY A 815 13.54 -28.69 26.78
N PHE A 816 14.23 -29.64 26.15
CA PHE A 816 15.69 -29.74 26.18
C PHE A 816 16.29 -29.49 24.79
N ARG A 817 17.36 -28.69 24.72
CA ARG A 817 18.18 -28.59 23.50
C ARG A 817 19.40 -29.49 23.64
N LEU A 818 19.65 -30.33 22.63
CA LEU A 818 20.85 -31.15 22.55
C LEU A 818 21.93 -30.40 21.76
N ILE A 819 22.95 -29.92 22.46
CA ILE A 819 24.04 -29.14 21.88
C ILE A 819 25.23 -30.07 21.68
N LYS A 820 25.87 -30.01 20.52
CA LYS A 820 27.08 -30.79 20.24
C LYS A 820 28.22 -30.28 21.13
N ALA A 821 28.79 -31.18 21.92
CA ALA A 821 29.93 -30.91 22.81
C ALA A 821 31.20 -30.52 22.04
#